data_AF-A0A0A1U9L6-F1
#
_entry.id   AF-A0A0A1U9L6-F1
#
_cell.length_a   1.000
_cell.length_b   1.000
_cell.length_c   1.000
_cell.angle_alpha   90.00
_cell.angle_beta   90.00
_cell.angle_gamma   90.00
#
_symmetry.space_group_name_H-M   'P 1'
#
loop_
_entity.id
_entity.type
_entity.pdbx_description
1 polymer ?
#
loop_
_entity_poly.entity_id
_entity_poly.type
_entity_poly.pdbx_seq_one_letter_code
_entity_poly.pdbx_strand_id
1 'polypeptide(L)'
;MFPLILLVAVNAQNSSTILCPEGCATGCLTDNTCRRCSVGYDNDNSCMNCEWYNRNLNMKTIYLKNDSKCVKFDSLILKDSWLPPEEFITEIQIDEPIVFDLDESSDIDTGFCFYKNKYRFGKWFKLLYNVKNSSHVRFDISQIGSENTVVTIDVTNSAREQNSDCYAHTVSNVNTNSKRLHVPVVSPYKDDPQRNMDDFYFYIFVHLGQFSKVTIELNAKVQNGRSVSSRFNLTLNNTKYLTEHPGEFITWDVPLEEYGTLTQPICYSTYRMKYIAFNVEFNGTGKLLIDATVDGKMNYLQEYDMIFEQQSDLKCVQGWSGRRHGVLSEDAKAGAFVTIDANENVERHFAFISEDQRSNFVVKFSVICPENCNYENGLGTCSPSEGKCRCKKGYGGSNCHKLCYYDNNWQISPNDNLCYFGSEKCDEYCNCEEGTVFVDHRCLSEECASGSIGINDECSAKSEGCTPTCKCDSSRGFHMSSSGICLSNLCGFVTDPESKNSCIPKGISAEIIAVIVVLSSVFGLAFLITLTILLFFVIQYKKTDIELFKQQQPTYHFYITGSLNKTPSVENRYLIDPITLDFGKGTEATAIMDTRFQRIDLRNMSKNKYMMIIFHTPNSPKYNFHFDPQVVIIRPRSGTRTITCYMTIYCTTKLRGMKIPYTVWFSQSRRTLNELSMLLKDKNFDEWTNEQQKHFEKLSKTVLKRFHHYFTISTDAASSTHIDMDELNMSDKPIAEGAMGRVYMGSY
;
A
#
# COMPACT_ATOMS: atom_id res chain seq x y z
N MET A 1 29.28 -47.42 13.35
CA MET A 1 29.04 -46.00 13.02
C MET A 1 28.77 -45.85 11.53
N PHE A 2 27.66 -46.45 11.11
CA PHE A 2 27.02 -46.50 9.78
C PHE A 2 25.72 -47.24 10.15
N PRO A 3 24.65 -46.54 10.58
CA PRO A 3 23.77 -45.79 9.70
C PRO A 3 23.13 -44.57 10.41
N LEU A 4 23.70 -43.37 10.26
CA LEU A 4 23.01 -42.15 10.75
C LEU A 4 23.03 -41.00 9.74
N ILE A 5 23.62 -41.21 8.57
CA ILE A 5 23.71 -40.20 7.50
C ILE A 5 22.54 -40.34 6.50
N LEU A 6 21.80 -41.45 6.51
CA LEU A 6 20.59 -41.57 5.68
C LEU A 6 19.35 -40.89 6.27
N LEU A 7 19.35 -40.53 7.57
CA LEU A 7 18.20 -39.87 8.22
C LEU A 7 18.26 -38.34 8.18
N VAL A 8 19.41 -37.74 7.83
CA VAL A 8 19.53 -36.28 7.65
C VAL A 8 19.15 -35.85 6.22
N ALA A 9 19.03 -36.79 5.28
CA ALA A 9 18.54 -36.52 3.92
C ALA A 9 17.02 -36.69 3.74
N VAL A 10 16.28 -37.17 4.76
CA VAL A 10 14.82 -37.40 4.65
C VAL A 10 13.99 -36.36 5.44
N ASN A 11 14.59 -35.59 6.35
CA ASN A 11 13.88 -34.51 7.07
C ASN A 11 14.12 -33.09 6.51
N ALA A 12 14.69 -32.98 5.30
CA ALA A 12 14.66 -31.75 4.51
C ALA A 12 13.47 -31.70 3.53
N GLN A 13 12.36 -32.37 3.87
CA GLN A 13 11.05 -32.16 3.26
C GLN A 13 10.15 -31.31 4.19
N ASN A 14 10.68 -30.20 4.69
CA ASN A 14 9.92 -28.96 4.59
C ASN A 14 10.36 -28.31 3.28
N SER A 15 10.00 -28.91 2.13
CA SER A 15 9.84 -28.07 0.96
C SER A 15 8.71 -27.13 1.37
N SER A 16 9.04 -25.89 1.68
CA SER A 16 8.09 -24.79 1.46
C SER A 16 7.56 -25.05 0.05
N THR A 17 6.32 -25.57 -0.05
CA THR A 17 5.69 -25.85 -1.33
C THR A 17 5.66 -24.50 -2.03
N ILE A 18 6.56 -24.32 -2.99
CA ILE A 18 6.72 -23.05 -3.69
C ILE A 18 5.34 -22.72 -4.24
N LEU A 19 4.73 -21.65 -3.74
CA LEU A 19 3.35 -21.32 -4.05
C LEU A 19 3.33 -20.85 -5.50
N CYS A 20 2.77 -21.70 -6.37
CA CYS A 20 2.77 -21.47 -7.80
C CYS A 20 1.44 -20.92 -8.30
N PRO A 21 1.43 -19.72 -8.91
CA PRO A 21 0.29 -19.24 -9.66
C PRO A 21 -0.05 -20.20 -10.79
N GLU A 22 -1.34 -20.48 -10.99
CA GLU A 22 -1.80 -21.35 -12.08
C GLU A 22 -1.44 -20.81 -13.47
N GLY A 23 -1.19 -19.50 -13.59
CA GLY A 23 -0.71 -18.88 -14.80
C GLY A 23 0.73 -19.23 -15.18
N CYS A 24 1.50 -19.98 -14.38
CA CYS A 24 2.86 -20.38 -14.75
C CYS A 24 2.86 -21.48 -15.81
N ALA A 25 3.52 -21.24 -16.95
CA ALA A 25 3.61 -22.24 -18.03
C ALA A 25 4.59 -23.40 -17.72
N THR A 26 5.59 -23.18 -16.87
CA THR A 26 6.72 -24.12 -16.67
C THR A 26 7.16 -24.26 -15.20
N GLY A 27 6.24 -24.04 -14.26
CA GLY A 27 6.54 -24.01 -12.82
C GLY A 27 7.16 -22.68 -12.35
N CYS A 28 7.40 -22.57 -11.06
CA CYS A 28 7.89 -21.33 -10.42
C CYS A 28 9.35 -21.40 -10.04
N LEU A 29 9.98 -20.23 -10.09
CA LEU A 29 11.35 -20.01 -9.62
C LEU A 29 11.37 -19.77 -8.11
N THR A 30 10.39 -19.01 -7.62
CA THR A 30 10.11 -18.68 -6.21
C THR A 30 8.61 -18.47 -6.03
N ASP A 31 8.13 -18.28 -4.80
CA ASP A 31 6.71 -18.02 -4.54
C ASP A 31 6.19 -16.88 -5.43
N ASN A 32 5.06 -17.15 -6.10
CA ASN A 32 4.40 -16.22 -7.01
C ASN A 32 5.26 -15.69 -8.17
N THR A 33 6.33 -16.39 -8.54
CA THR A 33 7.25 -15.98 -9.63
C THR A 33 7.49 -17.10 -10.62
N CYS A 34 6.91 -16.98 -11.81
CA CYS A 34 7.04 -17.87 -12.94
C CYS A 34 8.18 -17.44 -13.88
N ARG A 35 8.79 -18.41 -14.57
CA ARG A 35 9.75 -18.13 -15.65
C ARG A 35 9.08 -17.56 -16.92
N ARG A 36 7.83 -17.95 -17.15
CA ARG A 36 7.01 -17.55 -18.30
C ARG A 36 5.54 -17.81 -17.98
N CYS A 37 4.69 -16.89 -18.39
CA CYS A 37 3.25 -17.04 -18.24
C CYS A 37 2.61 -17.88 -19.35
N SER A 38 1.56 -18.60 -18.98
CA SER A 38 0.67 -19.33 -19.87
C SER A 38 -0.10 -18.36 -20.76
N VAL A 39 -0.62 -18.84 -21.88
CA VAL A 39 -1.40 -18.02 -22.83
C VAL A 39 -2.61 -17.43 -22.11
N GLY A 40 -2.89 -16.14 -22.33
CA GLY A 40 -3.99 -15.42 -21.69
C GLY A 40 -3.65 -14.78 -20.35
N TYR A 41 -2.41 -14.93 -19.87
CA TYR A 41 -1.89 -14.24 -18.69
C TYR A 41 -0.90 -13.15 -19.07
N ASP A 42 -0.87 -12.08 -18.30
CA ASP A 42 0.10 -10.99 -18.48
C ASP A 42 1.51 -11.52 -18.17
N ASN A 43 2.48 -11.21 -19.03
CA ASN A 43 3.83 -11.76 -18.95
C ASN A 43 4.72 -10.91 -18.02
N ASP A 44 4.26 -10.72 -16.78
CA ASP A 44 4.88 -9.95 -15.71
C ASP A 44 5.75 -10.81 -14.76
N ASN A 45 5.95 -12.08 -15.11
CA ASN A 45 6.52 -13.15 -14.28
C ASN A 45 5.70 -13.51 -13.03
N SER A 46 4.67 -12.76 -12.65
CA SER A 46 3.74 -13.19 -11.59
C SER A 46 2.67 -14.13 -12.15
N CYS A 47 2.26 -13.90 -13.39
CA CYS A 47 1.18 -14.62 -14.07
C CYS A 47 -0.10 -14.71 -13.23
N MET A 48 -0.35 -13.71 -12.38
CA MET A 48 -1.53 -13.64 -11.50
C MET A 48 -2.69 -12.87 -12.14
N ASN A 49 -2.42 -12.16 -13.24
CA ASN A 49 -3.36 -11.29 -13.93
C ASN A 49 -3.53 -11.76 -15.38
N CYS A 50 -4.71 -11.52 -15.95
CA CYS A 50 -4.98 -11.87 -17.33
C CYS A 50 -4.36 -10.85 -18.29
N GLU A 51 -3.98 -11.35 -19.47
CA GLU A 51 -3.34 -10.57 -20.51
C GLU A 51 -4.22 -9.37 -20.89
N TRP A 52 -3.61 -8.19 -20.93
CA TRP A 52 -4.32 -6.97 -21.27
C TRP A 52 -4.48 -6.82 -22.79
N TYR A 53 -5.69 -6.50 -23.24
CA TYR A 53 -5.95 -6.22 -24.65
C TYR A 53 -5.32 -4.89 -25.08
N ASN A 54 -4.42 -4.99 -26.07
CA ASN A 54 -3.85 -3.85 -26.75
C ASN A 54 -4.87 -3.32 -27.78
N ARG A 55 -5.45 -2.14 -27.51
CA ARG A 55 -6.43 -1.46 -28.38
C ARG A 55 -5.95 -1.30 -29.83
N ASN A 56 -4.64 -1.32 -30.08
CA ASN A 56 -4.05 -1.14 -31.41
C ASN A 56 -4.06 -2.41 -32.28
N LEU A 57 -4.50 -3.56 -31.75
CA LEU A 57 -4.43 -4.85 -32.46
C LEU A 57 -5.76 -5.32 -33.08
N ASN A 58 -6.87 -4.59 -32.93
CA ASN A 58 -8.21 -4.97 -33.44
C ASN A 58 -8.59 -6.44 -33.10
N MET A 59 -8.10 -6.97 -31.98
CA MET A 59 -8.43 -8.32 -31.53
C MET A 59 -9.78 -8.30 -30.80
N LYS A 60 -10.68 -9.21 -31.15
CA LYS A 60 -11.95 -9.40 -30.42
C LYS A 60 -11.81 -10.28 -29.19
N THR A 61 -10.69 -10.99 -29.10
CA THR A 61 -10.38 -11.92 -28.03
C THR A 61 -9.79 -11.20 -26.81
N ILE A 62 -10.36 -11.47 -25.64
CA ILE A 62 -9.88 -11.00 -24.35
C ILE A 62 -9.86 -12.14 -23.32
N TYR A 63 -9.18 -11.92 -22.20
CA TYR A 63 -9.09 -12.89 -21.12
C TYR A 63 -9.60 -12.27 -19.81
N LEU A 64 -10.54 -12.97 -19.17
CA LEU A 64 -11.14 -12.60 -17.89
C LEU A 64 -10.70 -13.57 -16.80
N LYS A 65 -10.50 -13.05 -15.59
CA LYS A 65 -10.07 -13.85 -14.45
C LYS A 65 -11.27 -14.55 -13.81
N ASN A 66 -11.28 -15.88 -13.88
CA ASN A 66 -12.17 -16.77 -13.16
C ASN A 66 -11.36 -17.50 -12.08
N ASP A 67 -11.54 -17.14 -10.82
CA ASP A 67 -10.70 -17.58 -9.70
C ASP A 67 -9.20 -17.37 -9.95
N SER A 68 -8.44 -18.46 -10.08
CA SER A 68 -7.00 -18.49 -10.39
C SER A 68 -6.71 -18.54 -11.91
N LYS A 69 -7.75 -18.67 -12.74
CA LYS A 69 -7.64 -18.94 -14.19
C LYS A 69 -8.01 -17.76 -15.07
N CYS A 70 -7.32 -17.62 -16.21
CA CYS A 70 -7.70 -16.68 -17.25
C CYS A 70 -8.47 -17.39 -18.37
N VAL A 71 -9.73 -17.02 -18.54
CA VAL A 71 -10.67 -17.63 -19.49
C VAL A 71 -10.86 -16.71 -20.68
N LYS A 72 -10.86 -17.28 -21.88
CA LYS A 72 -10.96 -16.56 -23.16
C LYS A 72 -12.41 -16.19 -23.47
N PHE A 73 -12.65 -14.96 -23.92
CA PHE A 73 -13.93 -14.46 -24.44
C PHE A 73 -13.75 -13.69 -25.75
N ASP A 74 -14.79 -13.67 -26.58
CA ASP A 74 -14.79 -12.99 -27.89
C ASP A 74 -15.89 -11.90 -28.00
N SER A 75 -16.47 -11.45 -26.87
CA SER A 75 -17.59 -10.50 -26.76
C SER A 75 -17.18 -9.10 -26.25
N LEU A 76 -15.96 -8.65 -26.56
CA LEU A 76 -15.50 -7.30 -26.19
C LEU A 76 -16.24 -6.20 -26.98
N ILE A 77 -16.77 -5.20 -26.28
CA ILE A 77 -17.27 -3.97 -26.93
C ILE A 77 -16.08 -3.20 -27.54
N LEU A 78 -16.11 -3.01 -28.86
CA LEU A 78 -15.13 -2.19 -29.57
C LEU A 78 -15.51 -0.71 -29.42
N LYS A 79 -14.54 0.11 -29.01
CA LYS A 79 -14.74 1.54 -28.75
C LYS A 79 -13.71 2.40 -29.48
N ASP A 80 -14.19 3.50 -30.05
CA ASP A 80 -13.36 4.57 -30.58
C ASP A 80 -13.02 5.65 -29.53
N SER A 81 -13.70 5.60 -28.37
CA SER A 81 -13.51 6.51 -27.22
C SER A 81 -13.47 5.71 -25.90
N TRP A 82 -13.39 6.39 -24.75
CA TRP A 82 -13.52 5.69 -23.45
C TRP A 82 -14.95 5.16 -23.22
N LEU A 83 -15.95 5.85 -23.78
CA LEU A 83 -17.37 5.50 -23.70
C LEU A 83 -17.76 4.59 -24.88
N PRO A 84 -18.60 3.56 -24.68
CA PRO A 84 -19.04 2.69 -25.77
C PRO A 84 -19.93 3.41 -26.81
N PRO A 85 -20.19 2.78 -27.97
CA PRO A 85 -21.22 3.20 -28.90
C PRO A 85 -22.60 3.25 -28.24
N GLU A 86 -23.49 4.13 -28.73
CA GLU A 86 -24.81 4.37 -28.12
C GLU A 86 -25.69 3.12 -28.10
N GLU A 87 -25.51 2.16 -29.03
CA GLU A 87 -26.26 0.90 -29.03
C GLU A 87 -26.03 0.03 -27.77
N PHE A 88 -24.93 0.24 -27.04
CA PHE A 88 -24.61 -0.47 -25.80
C PHE A 88 -25.01 0.29 -24.54
N ILE A 89 -25.56 1.51 -24.66
CA ILE A 89 -25.90 2.38 -23.53
C ILE A 89 -27.42 2.48 -23.41
N THR A 90 -27.96 1.99 -22.29
CA THR A 90 -29.40 2.08 -22.01
C THR A 90 -29.72 3.40 -21.30
N GLU A 91 -30.67 4.19 -21.82
CA GLU A 91 -31.12 5.39 -21.12
C GLU A 91 -32.09 5.03 -19.99
N ILE A 92 -31.87 5.60 -18.80
CA ILE A 92 -32.72 5.42 -17.62
C ILE A 92 -33.33 6.75 -17.21
N GLN A 93 -34.50 6.69 -16.56
CA GLN A 93 -35.22 7.87 -16.07
C GLN A 93 -35.25 7.89 -14.54
N ILE A 94 -35.50 9.08 -13.99
CA ILE A 94 -35.72 9.24 -12.55
C ILE A 94 -37.03 8.57 -12.15
N ASP A 95 -37.02 7.88 -11.01
CA ASP A 95 -38.15 7.16 -10.41
C ASP A 95 -38.73 6.00 -11.25
N GLU A 96 -38.07 5.62 -12.35
CA GLU A 96 -38.42 4.47 -13.19
C GLU A 96 -37.38 3.34 -12.99
N PRO A 97 -37.70 2.27 -12.23
CA PRO A 97 -36.78 1.17 -12.03
C PRO A 97 -36.60 0.36 -13.32
N ILE A 98 -35.36 -0.04 -13.59
CA ILE A 98 -35.02 -0.95 -14.69
C ILE A 98 -34.49 -2.27 -14.13
N VAL A 99 -34.96 -3.38 -14.70
CA VAL A 99 -34.50 -4.74 -14.36
C VAL A 99 -33.70 -5.31 -15.51
N PHE A 100 -32.54 -5.89 -15.22
CA PHE A 100 -31.68 -6.52 -16.20
C PHE A 100 -30.85 -7.66 -15.58
N ASP A 101 -30.43 -8.59 -16.43
CA ASP A 101 -29.54 -9.68 -16.03
C ASP A 101 -28.09 -9.35 -16.35
N LEU A 102 -27.18 -9.76 -15.46
CA LEU A 102 -25.75 -9.85 -15.73
C LEU A 102 -25.29 -11.29 -15.51
N ASP A 103 -24.60 -11.82 -16.51
CA ASP A 103 -23.97 -13.14 -16.52
C ASP A 103 -22.82 -13.20 -17.53
N GLU A 104 -22.26 -14.40 -17.73
CA GLU A 104 -21.15 -14.63 -18.67
C GLU A 104 -21.51 -14.41 -20.15
N SER A 105 -22.79 -14.25 -20.49
CA SER A 105 -23.24 -13.91 -21.85
C SER A 105 -23.37 -12.39 -22.06
N SER A 106 -23.22 -11.60 -21.00
CA SER A 106 -23.27 -10.15 -21.06
C SER A 106 -22.07 -9.55 -21.80
N ASP A 107 -22.23 -8.30 -22.25
CA ASP A 107 -21.16 -7.58 -22.91
C ASP A 107 -19.95 -7.39 -21.98
N ILE A 108 -18.75 -7.42 -22.56
CA ILE A 108 -17.52 -7.22 -21.81
C ILE A 108 -16.90 -5.88 -22.16
N ASP A 109 -16.51 -5.13 -21.13
CA ASP A 109 -15.96 -3.80 -21.31
C ASP A 109 -15.02 -3.37 -20.16
N THR A 110 -14.34 -2.24 -20.38
CA THR A 110 -13.61 -1.49 -19.36
C THR A 110 -14.40 -0.23 -19.00
N GLY A 111 -14.74 -0.09 -17.72
CA GLY A 111 -15.26 1.16 -17.14
C GLY A 111 -14.19 2.26 -17.05
N PHE A 112 -14.53 3.35 -16.39
CA PHE A 112 -13.66 4.52 -16.18
C PHE A 112 -12.96 4.51 -14.81
N CYS A 113 -13.44 3.72 -13.85
CA CYS A 113 -12.75 3.49 -12.59
C CYS A 113 -11.57 2.52 -12.78
N PHE A 114 -10.50 2.71 -12.00
CA PHE A 114 -9.31 1.86 -12.11
C PHE A 114 -9.53 0.51 -11.44
N TYR A 115 -9.08 -0.55 -12.14
CA TYR A 115 -9.02 -1.88 -11.60
C TYR A 115 -7.84 -2.67 -12.16
N LYS A 116 -7.30 -3.58 -11.33
CA LYS A 116 -6.22 -4.49 -11.73
C LYS A 116 -6.60 -5.34 -12.93
N ASN A 117 -7.75 -6.02 -12.86
CA ASN A 117 -8.37 -6.66 -14.01
C ASN A 117 -9.26 -5.64 -14.72
N LYS A 118 -8.88 -5.21 -15.92
CA LYS A 118 -9.56 -4.09 -16.59
C LYS A 118 -10.91 -4.47 -17.18
N TYR A 119 -11.04 -5.66 -17.75
CA TYR A 119 -12.25 -6.13 -18.42
C TYR A 119 -13.22 -6.79 -17.45
N ARG A 120 -14.52 -6.60 -17.67
CA ARG A 120 -15.60 -7.21 -16.90
C ARG A 120 -16.89 -7.35 -17.68
N PHE A 121 -17.70 -8.32 -17.28
CA PHE A 121 -19.11 -8.39 -17.66
C PHE A 121 -19.86 -7.23 -17.02
N GLY A 122 -20.56 -6.45 -17.83
CA GLY A 122 -21.34 -5.33 -17.33
C GLY A 122 -22.24 -4.70 -18.36
N LYS A 123 -23.04 -3.74 -17.90
CA LYS A 123 -24.01 -3.02 -18.71
C LYS A 123 -23.89 -1.52 -18.47
N TRP A 124 -24.00 -0.75 -19.54
CA TRP A 124 -23.92 0.71 -19.50
C TRP A 124 -25.30 1.34 -19.48
N PHE A 125 -25.41 2.40 -18.68
CA PHE A 125 -26.58 3.24 -18.62
C PHE A 125 -26.21 4.72 -18.75
N LYS A 126 -27.17 5.54 -19.18
CA LYS A 126 -27.07 7.00 -19.12
C LYS A 126 -28.31 7.60 -18.50
N LEU A 127 -28.12 8.67 -17.73
CA LEU A 127 -29.19 9.45 -17.11
C LEU A 127 -28.97 10.92 -17.44
N LEU A 128 -29.90 11.53 -18.17
CA LEU A 128 -29.89 12.98 -18.39
C LEU A 128 -30.29 13.69 -17.09
N TYR A 129 -29.52 14.69 -16.67
CA TYR A 129 -29.77 15.38 -15.41
C TYR A 129 -29.49 16.90 -15.50
N ASN A 130 -30.26 17.68 -14.74
CA ASN A 130 -30.08 19.13 -14.60
C ASN A 130 -29.62 19.48 -13.17
N VAL A 131 -28.59 20.33 -13.05
CA VAL A 131 -28.04 20.79 -11.75
C VAL A 131 -29.09 21.41 -10.83
N LYS A 132 -30.15 22.01 -11.38
CA LYS A 132 -31.22 22.68 -10.62
C LYS A 132 -32.21 21.73 -9.96
N ASN A 133 -32.24 20.46 -10.38
CA ASN A 133 -33.23 19.51 -9.88
C ASN A 133 -32.97 19.13 -8.42
N SER A 134 -31.71 18.86 -8.07
CA SER A 134 -31.29 18.61 -6.69
C SER A 134 -29.77 18.63 -6.54
N SER A 135 -29.33 18.59 -5.29
CA SER A 135 -27.92 18.47 -4.92
C SER A 135 -27.34 17.05 -5.10
N HIS A 136 -28.16 16.00 -5.09
CA HIS A 136 -27.70 14.61 -5.14
C HIS A 136 -28.66 13.70 -5.93
N VAL A 137 -28.08 12.76 -6.68
CA VAL A 137 -28.79 11.62 -7.25
C VAL A 137 -28.48 10.38 -6.41
N ARG A 138 -29.51 9.62 -6.06
CA ARG A 138 -29.40 8.35 -5.36
C ARG A 138 -29.68 7.21 -6.32
N PHE A 139 -28.72 6.31 -6.52
CA PHE A 139 -28.93 5.06 -7.25
C PHE A 139 -29.19 3.94 -6.25
N ASP A 140 -30.43 3.45 -6.22
CA ASP A 140 -30.84 2.27 -5.47
C ASP A 140 -30.60 1.04 -6.36
N ILE A 141 -29.85 0.06 -5.88
CA ILE A 141 -29.57 -1.21 -6.57
C ILE A 141 -30.10 -2.35 -5.71
N SER A 142 -30.87 -3.26 -6.29
CA SER A 142 -31.34 -4.47 -5.62
C SER A 142 -31.03 -5.72 -6.43
N GLN A 143 -30.52 -6.76 -5.80
CA GLN A 143 -30.30 -8.08 -6.39
C GLN A 143 -31.53 -8.95 -6.16
N ILE A 144 -32.07 -9.54 -7.22
CA ILE A 144 -33.26 -10.38 -7.20
C ILE A 144 -32.82 -11.85 -7.30
N GLY A 145 -33.12 -12.64 -6.27
CA GLY A 145 -32.97 -14.10 -6.31
C GLY A 145 -31.52 -14.63 -6.35
N SER A 146 -30.51 -13.79 -6.11
CA SER A 146 -29.10 -14.18 -5.99
C SER A 146 -28.59 -13.82 -4.60
N GLU A 147 -28.08 -14.81 -3.89
CA GLU A 147 -27.30 -14.62 -2.66
C GLU A 147 -25.82 -14.75 -3.03
N ASN A 148 -24.97 -13.88 -2.49
CA ASN A 148 -23.51 -13.94 -2.60
C ASN A 148 -22.84 -13.42 -3.90
N THR A 149 -23.51 -12.58 -4.69
CA THR A 149 -22.87 -11.93 -5.85
C THR A 149 -22.42 -10.50 -5.54
N VAL A 150 -21.16 -10.17 -5.87
CA VAL A 150 -20.62 -8.81 -5.78
C VAL A 150 -20.88 -8.05 -7.08
N VAL A 151 -21.85 -7.16 -7.04
CA VAL A 151 -22.20 -6.19 -8.07
C VAL A 151 -21.52 -4.88 -7.75
N THR A 152 -20.88 -4.29 -8.74
CA THR A 152 -20.23 -2.98 -8.62
C THR A 152 -20.95 -1.98 -9.50
N ILE A 153 -21.05 -0.74 -9.01
CA ILE A 153 -21.56 0.39 -9.78
C ILE A 153 -20.50 1.49 -9.81
N ASP A 154 -20.17 1.90 -11.02
CA ASP A 154 -19.33 3.05 -11.30
C ASP A 154 -20.19 4.13 -11.95
N VAL A 155 -20.00 5.39 -11.58
CA VAL A 155 -20.67 6.54 -12.20
C VAL A 155 -19.63 7.58 -12.59
N THR A 156 -19.81 8.19 -13.76
CA THR A 156 -19.06 9.35 -14.24
C THR A 156 -20.01 10.41 -14.78
N ASN A 157 -19.61 11.68 -14.67
CA ASN A 157 -20.26 12.79 -15.35
C ASN A 157 -19.38 13.38 -16.47
N SER A 158 -18.24 12.76 -16.77
CA SER A 158 -17.34 13.21 -17.84
C SER A 158 -18.03 13.15 -19.20
N ALA A 159 -17.82 14.18 -20.03
CA ALA A 159 -18.28 14.18 -21.42
C ALA A 159 -17.45 13.20 -22.28
N ARG A 160 -18.01 12.74 -23.40
CA ARG A 160 -17.36 11.78 -24.32
C ARG A 160 -16.01 12.30 -24.84
N GLU A 161 -15.88 13.61 -25.02
CA GLU A 161 -14.67 14.28 -25.51
C GLU A 161 -13.62 14.54 -24.40
N GLN A 162 -14.01 14.38 -23.14
CA GLN A 162 -13.13 14.58 -21.98
C GLN A 162 -12.45 13.27 -21.56
N ASN A 163 -11.40 13.38 -20.77
CA ASN A 163 -10.87 12.22 -20.05
C ASN A 163 -11.90 11.77 -19.01
N SER A 164 -12.14 10.46 -18.94
CA SER A 164 -13.06 9.89 -17.97
C SER A 164 -12.50 9.94 -16.55
N ASP A 165 -13.30 10.43 -15.60
CA ASP A 165 -13.01 10.37 -14.16
C ASP A 165 -13.92 9.35 -13.47
N CYS A 166 -13.40 8.70 -12.43
CA CYS A 166 -14.17 7.84 -11.52
C CYS A 166 -14.94 8.72 -10.54
N TYR A 167 -16.06 9.29 -11.02
CA TYR A 167 -16.82 10.28 -10.27
C TYR A 167 -17.43 9.70 -9.00
N ALA A 168 -18.01 8.50 -9.08
CA ALA A 168 -18.51 7.76 -7.94
C ALA A 168 -18.38 6.24 -8.13
N HIS A 169 -18.21 5.53 -7.02
CA HIS A 169 -18.04 4.08 -6.99
C HIS A 169 -18.63 3.48 -5.71
N THR A 170 -19.32 2.35 -5.83
CA THR A 170 -19.65 1.46 -4.70
C THR A 170 -19.77 0.00 -5.14
N VAL A 171 -19.71 -0.90 -4.16
CA VAL A 171 -19.84 -2.35 -4.33
C VAL A 171 -20.97 -2.88 -3.46
N SER A 172 -21.64 -3.94 -3.91
CA SER A 172 -22.57 -4.71 -3.08
C SER A 172 -21.83 -5.71 -2.22
N ASN A 173 -22.35 -5.94 -1.02
CA ASN A 173 -21.85 -6.96 -0.12
C ASN A 173 -22.61 -8.27 -0.34
N VAL A 174 -21.87 -9.36 -0.20
CA VAL A 174 -22.31 -10.75 -0.26
C VAL A 174 -23.59 -10.99 0.56
N ASN A 175 -23.73 -10.29 1.70
CA ASN A 175 -24.81 -10.51 2.67
C ASN A 175 -26.02 -9.57 2.53
N THR A 176 -26.05 -8.69 1.52
CA THR A 176 -27.11 -7.68 1.41
C THR A 176 -27.62 -7.55 -0.02
N ASN A 177 -28.91 -7.79 -0.19
CA ASN A 177 -29.55 -7.78 -1.51
C ASN A 177 -29.87 -6.37 -2.02
N SER A 178 -29.57 -5.29 -1.28
CA SER A 178 -29.76 -3.93 -1.80
C SER A 178 -28.69 -2.93 -1.33
N LYS A 179 -28.44 -1.92 -2.16
CA LYS A 179 -27.45 -0.85 -1.96
C LYS A 179 -27.96 0.49 -2.45
N ARG A 180 -27.36 1.54 -1.90
CA ARG A 180 -27.62 2.93 -2.28
C ARG A 180 -26.30 3.63 -2.53
N LEU A 181 -26.13 4.17 -3.73
CA LEU A 181 -25.03 5.07 -4.07
C LEU A 181 -25.56 6.49 -4.10
N HIS A 182 -25.00 7.34 -3.25
CA HIS A 182 -25.31 8.77 -3.23
C HIS A 182 -24.25 9.53 -4.03
N VAL A 183 -24.68 10.19 -5.10
CA VAL A 183 -23.81 10.88 -6.05
C VAL A 183 -24.11 12.38 -6.03
N PRO A 184 -23.14 13.23 -5.67
CA PRO A 184 -23.36 14.67 -5.67
C PRO A 184 -23.54 15.17 -7.12
N VAL A 185 -24.44 16.12 -7.33
CA VAL A 185 -24.69 16.71 -8.64
C VAL A 185 -23.79 17.90 -8.82
N VAL A 186 -22.81 17.76 -9.71
CA VAL A 186 -21.87 18.81 -10.02
C VAL A 186 -21.65 18.85 -11.53
N SER A 187 -21.80 20.03 -12.13
CA SER A 187 -21.62 20.19 -13.57
C SER A 187 -20.20 19.78 -13.99
N PRO A 188 -20.05 19.03 -15.10
CA PRO A 188 -18.74 18.76 -15.70
C PRO A 188 -18.16 19.99 -16.43
N TYR A 189 -18.93 21.08 -16.57
CA TYR A 189 -18.54 22.31 -17.26
C TYR A 189 -18.19 23.45 -16.29
N LYS A 190 -17.60 23.14 -15.12
CA LYS A 190 -17.29 24.15 -14.08
C LYS A 190 -16.49 25.34 -14.58
N ASP A 191 -15.59 25.08 -15.52
CA ASP A 191 -14.68 26.09 -16.09
C ASP A 191 -15.33 26.90 -17.23
N ASP A 192 -16.57 26.57 -17.61
CA ASP A 192 -17.37 27.28 -18.61
C ASP A 192 -18.63 27.88 -17.95
N PRO A 193 -18.61 29.17 -17.56
CA PRO A 193 -19.73 29.83 -16.90
C PRO A 193 -21.03 29.81 -17.71
N GLN A 194 -20.96 29.68 -19.04
CA GLN A 194 -22.15 29.64 -19.89
C GLN A 194 -22.84 28.28 -19.83
N ARG A 195 -22.06 27.21 -19.62
CA ARG A 195 -22.52 25.81 -19.64
C ARG A 195 -22.64 25.17 -18.26
N ASN A 196 -22.22 25.88 -17.20
CA ASN A 196 -22.26 25.36 -15.83
C ASN A 196 -23.67 24.99 -15.34
N MET A 197 -24.73 25.51 -15.99
CA MET A 197 -26.13 25.16 -15.71
C MET A 197 -26.79 24.27 -16.77
N ASP A 198 -26.05 23.84 -17.79
CA ASP A 198 -26.57 22.98 -18.85
C ASP A 198 -26.90 21.58 -18.31
N ASP A 199 -27.82 20.91 -19.01
CA ASP A 199 -28.06 19.49 -18.80
C ASP A 199 -26.82 18.68 -19.18
N PHE A 200 -26.56 17.62 -18.42
CA PHE A 200 -25.47 16.69 -18.69
C PHE A 200 -25.88 15.26 -18.38
N TYR A 201 -25.15 14.31 -18.93
CA TYR A 201 -25.38 12.90 -18.67
C TYR A 201 -24.51 12.40 -17.52
N PHE A 202 -25.11 11.65 -16.61
CA PHE A 202 -24.39 10.65 -15.84
C PHE A 202 -24.29 9.38 -16.68
N TYR A 203 -23.09 8.83 -16.82
CA TYR A 203 -22.85 7.51 -17.37
C TYR A 203 -22.58 6.54 -16.23
N ILE A 204 -23.31 5.43 -16.23
CA ILE A 204 -23.25 4.41 -15.19
C ILE A 204 -22.77 3.11 -15.83
N PHE A 205 -21.81 2.44 -15.19
CA PHE A 205 -21.38 1.10 -15.57
C PHE A 205 -21.62 0.16 -14.39
N VAL A 206 -22.59 -0.76 -14.56
CA VAL A 206 -22.89 -1.80 -13.57
C VAL A 206 -22.24 -3.09 -14.02
N HIS A 207 -21.41 -3.69 -13.16
CA HIS A 207 -20.58 -4.81 -13.55
C HIS A 207 -20.36 -5.83 -12.44
N LEU A 208 -19.89 -7.02 -12.83
CA LEU A 208 -19.58 -8.12 -11.92
C LEU A 208 -18.08 -8.20 -11.66
N GLY A 209 -17.71 -8.35 -10.38
CA GLY A 209 -16.32 -8.57 -9.98
C GLY A 209 -15.81 -9.98 -10.26
N GLN A 210 -16.73 -10.94 -10.44
CA GLN A 210 -16.46 -12.36 -10.59
C GLN A 210 -17.49 -13.02 -11.53
N PHE A 211 -17.24 -14.29 -11.85
CA PHE A 211 -18.13 -15.09 -12.69
C PHE A 211 -19.34 -15.50 -11.85
N SER A 212 -20.50 -14.96 -12.21
CA SER A 212 -21.75 -15.15 -11.48
C SER A 212 -22.93 -14.76 -12.35
N LYS A 213 -24.12 -15.21 -11.98
CA LYS A 213 -25.38 -14.77 -12.58
C LYS A 213 -26.22 -14.02 -11.55
N VAL A 214 -26.69 -12.84 -11.91
CA VAL A 214 -27.52 -12.01 -11.04
C VAL A 214 -28.51 -11.19 -11.86
N THR A 215 -29.74 -11.13 -11.36
CA THR A 215 -30.76 -10.19 -11.84
C THR A 215 -30.73 -8.95 -10.96
N ILE A 216 -30.60 -7.77 -11.58
CA ILE A 216 -30.42 -6.49 -10.89
C ILE A 216 -31.58 -5.57 -11.22
N GLU A 217 -32.16 -4.95 -10.19
CA GLU A 217 -33.03 -3.79 -10.29
C GLU A 217 -32.21 -2.53 -9.98
N LEU A 218 -32.17 -1.57 -10.90
CA LEU A 218 -31.54 -0.26 -10.73
C LEU A 218 -32.62 0.82 -10.76
N ASN A 219 -32.61 1.72 -9.78
CA ASN A 219 -33.54 2.84 -9.70
C ASN A 219 -32.80 4.13 -9.34
N ALA A 220 -32.95 5.17 -10.16
CA ALA A 220 -32.37 6.49 -9.91
C ALA A 220 -33.41 7.40 -9.28
N LYS A 221 -33.08 8.01 -8.13
CA LYS A 221 -33.98 8.90 -7.37
C LYS A 221 -33.32 10.22 -7.08
N VAL A 222 -34.13 11.26 -6.98
CA VAL A 222 -33.69 12.59 -6.56
C VAL A 222 -33.57 12.64 -5.05
N GLN A 223 -32.51 13.27 -4.53
CA GLN A 223 -32.33 13.48 -3.11
C GLN A 223 -31.84 14.90 -2.78
N ASN A 224 -32.54 15.54 -1.86
CA ASN A 224 -32.14 16.83 -1.30
C ASN A 224 -31.42 16.62 0.04
N GLY A 225 -30.33 17.38 0.24
CA GLY A 225 -29.53 17.34 1.47
C GLY A 225 -28.47 16.25 1.49
N ARG A 226 -27.53 16.38 2.45
CA ARG A 226 -26.48 15.38 2.70
C ARG A 226 -27.09 14.25 3.55
N SER A 227 -26.95 13.00 3.11
CA SER A 227 -27.27 11.85 3.96
C SER A 227 -26.10 11.57 4.89
N VAL A 228 -26.32 11.70 6.20
CA VAL A 228 -25.30 11.52 7.25
C VAL A 228 -25.77 10.49 8.28
N SER A 229 -26.21 9.31 7.82
CA SER A 229 -26.56 8.26 8.77
C SER A 229 -25.30 7.63 9.36
N SER A 230 -25.23 7.63 10.69
CA SER A 230 -24.19 6.90 11.41
C SER A 230 -24.24 5.41 11.06
N ARG A 231 -23.06 4.82 10.82
CA ARG A 231 -22.87 3.39 10.53
C ARG A 231 -22.30 2.61 11.70
N PHE A 232 -21.81 3.31 12.70
CA PHE A 232 -21.21 2.73 13.89
C PHE A 232 -21.45 3.68 15.06
N ASN A 233 -21.88 3.13 16.19
CA ASN A 233 -22.10 3.91 17.40
C ASN A 233 -21.24 3.30 18.50
N LEU A 234 -20.29 4.08 19.00
CA LEU A 234 -19.56 3.75 20.22
C LEU A 234 -20.39 4.24 21.41
N THR A 235 -21.16 3.33 22.01
CA THR A 235 -22.12 3.69 23.07
C THR A 235 -21.43 3.97 24.41
N LEU A 236 -22.16 4.58 25.34
CA LEU A 236 -21.67 4.81 26.69
C LEU A 236 -21.24 3.52 27.42
N ASN A 237 -21.92 2.39 27.17
CA ASN A 237 -21.53 1.11 27.75
C ASN A 237 -20.18 0.63 27.19
N ASN A 238 -19.92 0.86 25.91
CA ASN A 238 -18.64 0.53 25.30
C ASN A 238 -17.50 1.37 25.90
N THR A 239 -17.71 2.68 26.05
CA THR A 239 -16.68 3.56 26.58
C THR A 239 -16.46 3.40 28.09
N LYS A 240 -17.50 3.08 28.87
CA LYS A 240 -17.36 2.66 30.28
C LYS A 240 -16.53 1.40 30.42
N TYR A 241 -16.84 0.36 29.64
CA TYR A 241 -16.08 -0.88 29.63
C TYR A 241 -14.58 -0.63 29.35
N LEU A 242 -14.27 0.17 28.32
CA LEU A 242 -12.88 0.53 27.98
C LEU A 242 -12.20 1.38 29.06
N THR A 243 -12.97 2.14 29.85
CA THR A 243 -12.45 2.92 30.98
C THR A 243 -12.11 2.00 32.16
N GLU A 244 -12.93 0.98 32.41
CA GLU A 244 -12.75 -0.02 33.48
C GLU A 244 -11.65 -1.04 33.14
N HIS A 245 -11.32 -1.23 31.86
CA HIS A 245 -10.31 -2.17 31.39
C HIS A 245 -9.22 -1.47 30.54
N PRO A 246 -8.32 -0.68 31.17
CA PRO A 246 -7.26 0.03 30.47
C PRO A 246 -6.37 -0.90 29.64
N GLY A 247 -6.11 -0.55 28.39
CA GLY A 247 -5.32 -1.36 27.45
C GLY A 247 -6.16 -2.26 26.53
N GLU A 248 -7.45 -2.45 26.84
CA GLU A 248 -8.38 -3.07 25.89
C GLU A 248 -8.83 -2.09 24.81
N PHE A 249 -9.35 -2.64 23.71
CA PHE A 249 -9.81 -1.86 22.57
C PHE A 249 -10.99 -2.52 21.85
N ILE A 250 -11.86 -1.68 21.27
CA ILE A 250 -12.90 -2.09 20.35
C ILE A 250 -12.43 -1.81 18.92
N THR A 251 -12.65 -2.76 18.02
CA THR A 251 -12.35 -2.60 16.59
C THR A 251 -13.60 -2.31 15.79
N TRP A 252 -13.45 -1.50 14.76
CA TRP A 252 -14.45 -1.31 13.71
C TRP A 252 -13.79 -1.46 12.34
N ASP A 253 -14.22 -2.47 11.60
CA ASP A 253 -13.87 -2.63 10.18
C ASP A 253 -14.69 -1.65 9.36
N VAL A 254 -14.12 -0.49 9.03
CA VAL A 254 -14.81 0.61 8.36
C VAL A 254 -15.09 0.22 6.89
N PRO A 255 -16.37 0.01 6.51
CA PRO A 255 -16.74 -0.45 5.18
C PRO A 255 -16.96 0.75 4.24
N LEU A 256 -15.92 1.56 4.05
CA LEU A 256 -16.01 2.81 3.29
C LEU A 256 -16.39 2.58 1.82
N GLU A 257 -15.85 1.55 1.16
CA GLU A 257 -16.15 1.23 -0.24
C GLU A 257 -17.64 0.93 -0.45
N GLU A 258 -18.27 0.30 0.53
CA GLU A 258 -19.65 -0.18 0.45
C GLU A 258 -20.67 0.88 0.89
N TYR A 259 -20.44 1.47 2.07
CA TYR A 259 -21.43 2.34 2.72
C TYR A 259 -21.05 3.81 2.75
N GLY A 260 -19.83 4.15 2.32
CA GLY A 260 -19.38 5.53 2.24
C GLY A 260 -20.21 6.34 1.24
N THR A 261 -20.51 7.58 1.61
CA THR A 261 -21.24 8.54 0.78
C THR A 261 -20.25 9.52 0.15
N LEU A 262 -20.41 9.82 -1.13
CA LEU A 262 -19.61 10.85 -1.80
C LEU A 262 -20.24 12.21 -1.57
N THR A 263 -19.48 13.12 -1.01
CA THR A 263 -19.89 14.51 -0.85
C THR A 263 -18.65 15.41 -0.73
N GLN A 264 -18.88 16.69 -0.49
CA GLN A 264 -17.85 17.59 0.00
C GLN A 264 -17.84 17.54 1.52
N PRO A 265 -16.82 16.95 2.19
CA PRO A 265 -16.81 16.83 3.63
C PRO A 265 -16.97 18.18 4.32
N ILE A 266 -17.52 18.17 5.54
CA ILE A 266 -17.94 19.38 6.26
C ILE A 266 -16.72 20.25 6.58
N CYS A 267 -15.63 19.63 7.05
CA CYS A 267 -14.38 20.31 7.35
C CYS A 267 -13.45 20.47 6.13
N TYR A 268 -13.74 19.78 5.02
CA TYR A 268 -12.88 19.74 3.82
C TYR A 268 -13.70 20.02 2.56
N SER A 269 -14.44 21.13 2.56
CA SER A 269 -15.47 21.43 1.55
C SER A 269 -14.95 21.64 0.12
N THR A 270 -13.64 21.85 -0.06
CA THR A 270 -12.99 22.06 -1.35
C THR A 270 -12.85 20.78 -2.17
N TYR A 271 -12.80 19.61 -1.52
CA TYR A 271 -12.54 18.33 -2.17
C TYR A 271 -13.77 17.43 -2.13
N ARG A 272 -14.00 16.68 -3.21
CA ARG A 272 -14.99 15.61 -3.24
C ARG A 272 -14.33 14.35 -2.73
N MET A 273 -14.83 13.83 -1.61
CA MET A 273 -14.28 12.63 -0.98
C MET A 273 -15.42 11.73 -0.50
N LYS A 274 -15.10 10.45 -0.33
CA LYS A 274 -16.03 9.48 0.24
C LYS A 274 -15.90 9.55 1.76
N TYR A 275 -17.03 9.62 2.46
CA TYR A 275 -17.02 9.66 3.91
C TYR A 275 -18.06 8.73 4.52
N ILE A 276 -17.83 8.29 5.76
CA ILE A 276 -18.71 7.42 6.52
C ILE A 276 -18.81 7.95 7.95
N ALA A 277 -20.05 8.17 8.39
CA ALA A 277 -20.35 8.75 9.70
C ALA A 277 -20.39 7.68 10.80
N PHE A 278 -19.99 8.08 12.00
CA PHE A 278 -20.12 7.31 13.23
C PHE A 278 -20.34 8.23 14.43
N ASN A 279 -20.98 7.72 15.48
CA ASN A 279 -21.26 8.47 16.69
C ASN A 279 -20.44 7.92 17.85
N VAL A 280 -20.10 8.81 18.80
CA VAL A 280 -19.36 8.47 20.01
C VAL A 280 -20.06 9.06 21.21
N GLU A 281 -20.35 8.22 22.19
CA GLU A 281 -20.79 8.61 23.52
C GLU A 281 -19.66 8.34 24.53
N PHE A 282 -19.09 9.39 25.10
CA PHE A 282 -17.96 9.26 26.01
C PHE A 282 -18.08 10.21 27.21
N ASN A 283 -18.25 9.61 28.39
CA ASN A 283 -18.22 10.29 29.68
C ASN A 283 -17.20 9.58 30.58
N GLY A 284 -16.23 10.31 31.11
CA GLY A 284 -15.15 9.76 31.92
C GLY A 284 -14.06 10.78 32.23
N THR A 285 -13.00 10.35 32.91
CA THR A 285 -11.87 11.21 33.31
C THR A 285 -10.61 10.97 32.47
N GLY A 286 -10.67 10.04 31.51
CA GLY A 286 -9.59 9.74 30.56
C GLY A 286 -9.79 10.40 29.19
N LYS A 287 -9.03 9.93 28.20
CA LYS A 287 -9.12 10.35 26.79
C LYS A 287 -9.48 9.16 25.92
N LEU A 288 -10.43 9.32 25.01
CA LEU A 288 -10.73 8.32 23.99
C LEU A 288 -9.70 8.45 22.86
N LEU A 289 -8.91 7.43 22.62
CA LEU A 289 -8.01 7.31 21.49
C LEU A 289 -8.72 6.61 20.33
N ILE A 290 -8.77 7.30 19.18
CA ILE A 290 -9.20 6.77 17.88
C ILE A 290 -7.94 6.55 17.03
N ASP A 291 -7.64 5.29 16.73
CA ASP A 291 -6.47 4.88 15.96
C ASP A 291 -6.88 4.16 14.67
N ALA A 292 -6.73 4.84 13.54
CA ALA A 292 -6.97 4.32 12.19
C ALA A 292 -5.66 3.98 11.44
N THR A 293 -4.56 3.75 12.16
CA THR A 293 -3.23 3.48 11.56
C THR A 293 -2.97 2.01 11.26
N VAL A 294 -3.86 1.12 11.69
CA VAL A 294 -3.71 -0.35 11.66
C VAL A 294 -3.25 -0.84 10.28
N ASP A 295 -3.95 -0.37 9.23
CA ASP A 295 -3.71 -0.78 7.84
C ASP A 295 -2.74 0.13 7.07
N GLY A 296 -2.31 1.26 7.64
CA GLY A 296 -1.45 2.23 6.95
C GLY A 296 -2.11 2.94 5.77
N LYS A 297 -3.45 2.98 5.72
CA LYS A 297 -4.19 3.66 4.65
C LYS A 297 -4.42 5.13 5.00
N MET A 298 -4.23 6.01 4.02
CA MET A 298 -4.49 7.42 4.19
C MET A 298 -6.00 7.66 4.39
N ASN A 299 -6.35 8.26 5.52
CA ASN A 299 -7.71 8.69 5.82
C ASN A 299 -7.68 10.01 6.60
N TYR A 300 -8.78 10.75 6.56
CA TYR A 300 -9.01 11.93 7.38
C TYR A 300 -10.14 11.63 8.36
N LEU A 301 -10.09 12.27 9.52
CA LEU A 301 -11.19 12.26 10.48
C LEU A 301 -11.74 13.68 10.57
N GLN A 302 -13.05 13.81 10.71
CA GLN A 302 -13.69 15.07 11.06
C GLN A 302 -14.69 14.88 12.20
N GLU A 303 -14.86 15.92 12.99
CA GLU A 303 -15.93 16.10 13.96
C GLU A 303 -16.85 17.21 13.47
N TYR A 304 -18.16 17.03 13.63
CA TYR A 304 -19.15 17.99 13.21
C TYR A 304 -20.36 18.04 14.16
N ASP A 305 -20.99 19.22 14.23
CA ASP A 305 -22.24 19.43 14.95
C ASP A 305 -23.43 19.44 13.99
N MET A 306 -24.56 18.92 14.45
CA MET A 306 -25.85 19.03 13.77
C MET A 306 -26.65 20.21 14.35
N ILE A 307 -26.96 21.22 13.54
CA ILE A 307 -27.76 22.37 14.00
C ILE A 307 -29.25 22.00 13.93
N PHE A 308 -29.90 21.93 15.10
CA PHE A 308 -31.22 21.33 15.31
C PHE A 308 -32.38 22.00 14.57
N GLU A 309 -32.24 23.23 14.07
CA GLU A 309 -33.38 23.95 13.48
C GLU A 309 -33.77 23.43 12.09
N GLN A 310 -32.91 22.72 11.34
CA GLN A 310 -33.23 22.22 9.99
C GLN A 310 -32.64 20.84 9.59
N GLN A 311 -32.02 20.07 10.50
CA GLN A 311 -31.44 18.72 10.23
C GLN A 311 -30.46 18.63 9.02
N SER A 312 -30.11 19.75 8.40
CA SER A 312 -29.35 19.82 7.13
C SER A 312 -28.16 20.77 7.21
N ASP A 313 -28.10 21.64 8.22
CA ASP A 313 -26.96 22.49 8.48
C ASP A 313 -25.97 21.80 9.43
N LEU A 314 -24.82 21.45 8.84
CA LEU A 314 -23.72 20.76 9.51
C LEU A 314 -22.58 21.74 9.69
N LYS A 315 -22.08 21.87 10.92
CA LYS A 315 -20.96 22.75 11.24
C LYS A 315 -19.72 21.93 11.52
N CYS A 316 -18.60 22.29 10.89
CA CYS A 316 -17.31 21.69 11.22
C CYS A 316 -16.90 22.11 12.64
N VAL A 317 -16.58 21.13 13.49
CA VAL A 317 -15.95 21.37 14.79
C VAL A 317 -14.43 21.31 14.61
N GLN A 318 -13.92 20.19 14.10
CA GLN A 318 -12.50 19.98 13.88
C GLN A 318 -12.23 18.92 12.81
N GLY A 319 -11.11 19.05 12.11
CA GLY A 319 -10.61 18.05 11.16
C GLY A 319 -9.19 17.59 11.53
N TRP A 320 -8.93 16.31 11.31
CA TRP A 320 -7.61 15.70 11.47
C TRP A 320 -7.19 14.99 10.19
N SER A 321 -5.92 15.15 9.84
CA SER A 321 -5.28 14.45 8.73
C SER A 321 -4.53 13.23 9.25
N GLY A 322 -4.76 12.07 8.65
CA GLY A 322 -3.95 10.87 8.88
C GLY A 322 -2.57 10.91 8.22
N ARG A 323 -2.20 12.04 7.61
CA ARG A 323 -0.92 12.23 6.96
C ARG A 323 0.17 12.36 8.01
N ARG A 324 1.23 11.59 7.85
CA ARG A 324 2.43 11.68 8.69
C ARG A 324 3.37 12.73 8.12
N HIS A 325 3.98 13.50 9.01
CA HIS A 325 4.88 14.60 8.68
C HIS A 325 6.20 14.43 9.45
N GLY A 326 7.28 14.99 8.91
CA GLY A 326 8.62 14.91 9.50
C GLY A 326 9.13 13.47 9.62
N VAL A 327 9.87 13.18 10.69
CA VAL A 327 10.48 11.85 10.96
C VAL A 327 9.44 10.73 10.98
N LEU A 328 8.18 11.03 11.34
CA LEU A 328 7.11 10.04 11.38
C LEU A 328 6.63 9.59 9.99
N SER A 329 7.03 10.25 8.89
CA SER A 329 6.62 9.80 7.54
C SER A 329 7.36 8.56 7.05
N GLU A 330 8.52 8.23 7.62
CA GLU A 330 9.33 7.08 7.21
C GLU A 330 8.97 5.83 8.02
N ASP A 331 8.69 5.99 9.31
CA ASP A 331 8.51 4.87 10.25
C ASP A 331 7.06 4.61 10.67
N ALA A 332 6.17 5.62 10.58
CA ALA A 332 4.80 5.49 11.07
C ALA A 332 3.79 5.24 9.94
N LYS A 333 2.87 4.30 10.21
CA LYS A 333 1.74 4.03 9.33
C LYS A 333 0.81 5.26 9.20
N ALA A 334 0.35 5.51 7.97
CA ALA A 334 -0.66 6.53 7.70
C ALA A 334 -2.03 6.16 8.28
N GLY A 335 -2.83 7.17 8.61
CA GLY A 335 -4.16 7.02 9.20
C GLY A 335 -4.39 7.99 10.35
N ALA A 336 -5.64 8.40 10.56
CA ALA A 336 -5.99 9.32 11.64
C ALA A 336 -5.64 8.71 13.01
N PHE A 337 -5.02 9.50 13.87
CA PHE A 337 -4.65 9.11 15.23
C PHE A 337 -4.95 10.29 16.14
N VAL A 338 -6.07 10.20 16.86
CA VAL A 338 -6.69 11.35 17.52
C VAL A 338 -7.12 10.96 18.93
N THR A 339 -6.80 11.82 19.89
CA THR A 339 -7.35 11.72 21.25
C THR A 339 -8.47 12.72 21.43
N ILE A 340 -9.54 12.27 22.07
CA ILE A 340 -10.74 13.05 22.32
C ILE A 340 -10.95 13.10 23.84
N ASP A 341 -11.09 14.31 24.36
CA ASP A 341 -11.43 14.52 25.78
C ASP A 341 -12.90 14.17 26.03
N ALA A 342 -13.16 13.66 27.24
CA ALA A 342 -14.53 13.47 27.72
C ALA A 342 -15.28 14.81 27.79
N ASN A 343 -16.58 14.78 27.53
CA ASN A 343 -17.43 15.95 27.60
C ASN A 343 -18.74 15.59 28.32
N GLU A 344 -19.37 16.58 28.96
CA GLU A 344 -20.69 16.45 29.59
C GLU A 344 -21.82 16.24 28.54
N ASN A 345 -21.58 16.61 27.27
CA ASN A 345 -22.49 16.32 26.16
C ASN A 345 -22.37 14.85 25.71
N VAL A 346 -23.51 14.15 25.73
CA VAL A 346 -23.60 12.68 25.69
C VAL A 346 -23.20 12.06 24.35
N GLU A 347 -23.40 12.73 23.21
CA GLU A 347 -23.17 12.17 21.88
C GLU A 347 -22.42 13.17 20.98
N ARG A 348 -21.36 12.69 20.31
CA ARG A 348 -20.54 13.46 19.35
C ARG A 348 -20.53 12.78 18.00
N HIS A 349 -20.55 13.57 16.92
CA HIS A 349 -20.63 13.05 15.56
C HIS A 349 -19.30 13.17 14.83
N PHE A 350 -18.87 12.05 14.27
CA PHE A 350 -17.62 11.94 13.57
C PHE A 350 -17.82 11.34 12.19
N ALA A 351 -16.84 11.55 11.33
CA ALA A 351 -16.81 10.95 10.02
C ALA A 351 -15.37 10.67 9.59
N PHE A 352 -15.13 9.44 9.14
CA PHE A 352 -13.93 9.14 8.38
C PHE A 352 -14.12 9.50 6.92
N ILE A 353 -13.05 9.98 6.29
CA ILE A 353 -13.04 10.49 4.92
C ILE A 353 -11.84 9.91 4.18
N SER A 354 -12.01 9.55 2.91
CA SER A 354 -10.92 9.15 2.01
C SER A 354 -11.16 9.67 0.59
N GLU A 355 -10.07 10.04 -0.09
CA GLU A 355 -10.05 10.26 -1.54
C GLU A 355 -10.12 8.93 -2.29
N ASP A 356 -9.49 7.87 -1.75
CA ASP A 356 -9.64 6.53 -2.25
C ASP A 356 -11.01 5.97 -1.86
N GLN A 357 -11.91 5.94 -2.85
CA GLN A 357 -13.29 5.47 -2.72
C GLN A 357 -13.40 3.98 -2.39
N ARG A 358 -12.28 3.25 -2.40
CA ARG A 358 -12.15 1.81 -2.19
C ARG A 358 -11.38 1.46 -0.91
N SER A 359 -11.00 2.48 -0.13
CA SER A 359 -10.20 2.31 1.07
C SER A 359 -11.07 1.85 2.26
N ASN A 360 -11.31 0.55 2.39
CA ASN A 360 -11.76 -0.06 3.66
C ASN A 360 -10.57 -0.13 4.62
N PHE A 361 -10.77 0.14 5.91
CA PHE A 361 -9.70 0.11 6.92
C PHE A 361 -10.25 -0.19 8.32
N VAL A 362 -9.37 -0.61 9.22
CA VAL A 362 -9.70 -0.93 10.62
C VAL A 362 -9.39 0.26 11.53
N VAL A 363 -10.32 0.55 12.42
CA VAL A 363 -10.18 1.57 13.47
C VAL A 363 -10.21 0.90 14.84
N LYS A 364 -9.30 1.30 15.72
CA LYS A 364 -9.26 0.91 17.13
C LYS A 364 -9.71 2.07 18.01
N PHE A 365 -10.62 1.77 18.93
CA PHE A 365 -11.08 2.67 19.97
C PHE A 365 -10.57 2.15 21.31
N SER A 366 -9.87 2.99 22.08
CA SER A 366 -9.39 2.66 23.42
C SER A 366 -9.50 3.88 24.33
N VAL A 367 -9.72 3.69 25.62
CA VAL A 367 -9.63 4.78 26.59
C VAL A 367 -8.24 4.74 27.19
N ILE A 368 -7.54 5.86 27.12
CA ILE A 368 -6.18 6.02 27.62
C ILE A 368 -6.14 7.08 28.71
N CYS A 369 -5.12 7.00 29.54
CA CYS A 369 -4.81 8.02 30.54
C CYS A 369 -5.99 8.35 31.48
N PRO A 370 -6.55 7.35 32.18
CA PRO A 370 -7.59 7.58 33.18
C PRO A 370 -7.16 8.66 34.19
N GLU A 371 -8.13 9.46 34.65
CA GLU A 371 -7.91 10.60 35.55
C GLU A 371 -6.84 11.59 35.06
N ASN A 372 -6.66 11.67 33.73
CA ASN A 372 -5.61 12.47 33.09
C ASN A 372 -4.22 12.24 33.71
N CYS A 373 -3.90 10.99 34.08
CA CYS A 373 -2.64 10.61 34.72
C CYS A 373 -2.33 11.38 36.01
N ASN A 374 -3.35 11.86 36.73
CA ASN A 374 -3.19 12.72 37.89
C ASN A 374 -2.29 13.94 37.62
N TYR A 375 -2.40 14.52 36.42
CA TYR A 375 -1.60 15.65 35.98
C TYR A 375 -1.75 16.88 36.89
N GLU A 376 -2.96 17.15 37.39
CA GLU A 376 -3.23 18.27 38.30
C GLU A 376 -2.49 18.13 39.65
N ASN A 377 -2.32 16.89 40.11
CA ASN A 377 -1.51 16.56 41.28
C ASN A 377 0.00 16.50 40.95
N GLY A 378 0.36 16.72 39.69
CA GLY A 378 1.73 16.67 39.20
C GLY A 378 2.33 15.26 39.24
N LEU A 379 1.53 14.18 39.16
CA LEU A 379 2.01 12.80 39.32
C LEU A 379 2.42 12.14 38.00
N GLY A 380 1.83 12.56 36.89
CA GLY A 380 2.11 12.01 35.58
C GLY A 380 1.64 12.90 34.44
N THR A 381 1.92 12.47 33.22
CA THR A 381 1.47 13.12 31.98
C THR A 381 0.92 12.07 31.03
N CYS A 382 -0.14 12.38 30.30
CA CYS A 382 -0.66 11.48 29.28
C CYS A 382 0.25 11.47 28.05
N SER A 383 0.59 10.29 27.54
CA SER A 383 1.35 10.12 26.30
C SER A 383 0.49 9.42 25.24
N PRO A 384 -0.22 10.18 24.38
CA PRO A 384 -1.06 9.61 23.32
C PRO A 384 -0.33 8.63 22.41
N SER A 385 0.91 8.93 22.02
CA SER A 385 1.73 8.08 21.14
C SER A 385 2.10 6.73 21.75
N GLU A 386 2.12 6.62 23.08
CA GLU A 386 2.38 5.36 23.78
C GLU A 386 1.08 4.69 24.27
N GLY A 387 -0.06 5.36 24.10
CA GLY A 387 -1.36 4.90 24.61
C GLY A 387 -1.42 4.77 26.14
N LYS A 388 -0.54 5.44 26.89
CA LYS A 388 -0.42 5.26 28.35
C LYS A 388 0.04 6.51 29.08
N CYS A 389 -0.02 6.46 30.41
CA CYS A 389 0.54 7.49 31.27
C CYS A 389 2.06 7.38 31.44
N ARG A 390 2.74 8.52 31.46
CA ARG A 390 4.14 8.67 31.86
C ARG A 390 4.19 9.22 33.28
N CYS A 391 4.41 8.33 34.25
CA CYS A 391 4.40 8.65 35.67
C CYS A 391 5.75 9.15 36.17
N LYS A 392 5.72 10.02 37.20
CA LYS A 392 6.92 10.39 37.94
C LYS A 392 7.44 9.21 38.76
N LYS A 393 8.72 9.25 39.12
CA LYS A 393 9.34 8.30 40.04
C LYS A 393 8.53 8.20 41.34
N GLY A 394 8.26 6.98 41.80
CA GLY A 394 7.39 6.71 42.95
C GLY A 394 5.90 6.57 42.62
N TYR A 395 5.50 6.75 41.36
CA TYR A 395 4.13 6.61 40.88
C TYR A 395 4.07 5.64 39.70
N GLY A 396 2.93 4.97 39.52
CA GLY A 396 2.73 3.93 38.51
C GLY A 396 1.27 3.60 38.28
N GLY A 397 1.03 2.49 37.57
CA GLY A 397 -0.31 2.09 37.13
C GLY A 397 -0.86 2.93 35.97
N SER A 398 -2.10 2.66 35.60
CA SER A 398 -2.80 3.28 34.47
C SER A 398 -3.07 4.78 34.66
N ASN A 399 -3.21 5.27 35.89
CA ASN A 399 -3.52 6.66 36.26
C ASN A 399 -2.39 7.40 37.01
N CYS A 400 -1.20 6.81 37.16
CA CYS A 400 -0.10 7.36 37.96
C CYS A 400 -0.42 7.56 39.45
N HIS A 401 -1.13 6.62 40.05
CA HIS A 401 -1.27 6.57 41.50
C HIS A 401 0.05 6.17 42.18
N LYS A 402 0.10 6.30 43.50
CA LYS A 402 1.32 6.06 44.30
C LYS A 402 1.71 4.58 44.25
N LEU A 403 2.95 4.27 43.92
CA LEU A 403 3.44 2.89 43.93
C LEU A 403 3.41 2.33 45.35
N CYS A 404 3.00 1.08 45.51
CA CYS A 404 2.96 0.47 46.82
C CYS A 404 4.37 0.28 47.41
N TYR A 405 5.35 -0.02 46.55
CA TYR A 405 6.75 -0.19 46.93
C TYR A 405 7.69 0.53 45.96
N TYR A 406 8.56 1.40 46.46
CA TYR A 406 9.54 2.13 45.67
C TYR A 406 10.71 2.59 46.54
N ASP A 407 11.93 2.59 45.99
CA ASP A 407 13.17 2.96 46.69
C ASP A 407 13.36 2.21 48.02
N ASN A 408 13.21 0.88 47.95
CA ASN A 408 13.30 -0.06 49.07
C ASN A 408 12.35 0.20 50.25
N ASN A 409 11.26 0.95 50.04
CA ASN A 409 10.30 1.29 51.09
C ASN A 409 8.85 1.11 50.61
N TRP A 410 8.00 0.61 51.50
CA TRP A 410 6.55 0.62 51.30
C TRP A 410 6.00 2.03 51.46
N GLN A 411 5.21 2.46 50.48
CA GLN A 411 4.65 3.80 50.47
C GLN A 411 3.19 3.87 50.91
N ILE A 412 2.53 2.71 51.03
CA ILE A 412 1.13 2.52 51.44
C ILE A 412 1.12 1.63 52.69
N SER A 413 0.25 1.98 53.66
CA SER A 413 0.08 1.25 54.91
C SER A 413 -1.41 1.03 55.18
N PRO A 414 -1.84 -0.15 55.66
CA PRO A 414 -1.03 -1.35 55.95
C PRO A 414 -0.55 -2.05 54.67
N ASN A 415 0.61 -2.70 54.73
CA ASN A 415 1.27 -3.36 53.59
C ASN A 415 1.23 -4.90 53.66
N ASP A 416 0.67 -5.47 54.74
CA ASP A 416 0.73 -6.91 55.03
C ASP A 416 0.12 -7.81 53.94
N ASN A 417 -0.76 -7.26 53.09
CA ASN A 417 -1.43 -7.99 52.00
C ASN A 417 -1.13 -7.41 50.60
N LEU A 418 -0.11 -6.55 50.47
CA LEU A 418 0.22 -5.91 49.19
C LEU A 418 1.38 -6.62 48.50
N CYS A 419 1.23 -6.89 47.20
CA CYS A 419 2.30 -7.48 46.38
C CYS A 419 3.22 -6.40 45.77
N TYR A 420 4.40 -6.79 45.31
CA TYR A 420 5.29 -5.85 44.62
C TYR A 420 4.70 -5.43 43.28
N PHE A 421 4.47 -4.14 43.08
CA PHE A 421 3.98 -3.59 41.81
C PHE A 421 4.82 -4.08 40.62
N GLY A 422 4.16 -4.59 39.57
CA GLY A 422 4.82 -5.14 38.37
C GLY A 422 5.40 -6.55 38.55
N SER A 423 5.23 -7.16 39.72
CA SER A 423 5.44 -8.61 39.89
C SER A 423 4.32 -9.38 39.21
N GLU A 424 4.56 -10.65 38.93
CA GLU A 424 3.62 -11.49 38.20
C GLU A 424 2.33 -11.73 39.00
N LYS A 425 1.17 -11.66 38.31
CA LYS A 425 -0.18 -11.80 38.89
C LYS A 425 -0.47 -10.80 40.02
N CYS A 426 0.26 -9.69 40.04
CA CYS A 426 0.03 -8.55 40.91
C CYS A 426 -0.61 -7.44 40.10
N ASP A 427 -1.82 -7.05 40.47
CA ASP A 427 -2.57 -5.99 39.79
C ASP A 427 -1.89 -4.61 39.99
N GLU A 428 -2.42 -3.60 39.30
CA GLU A 428 -1.85 -2.25 39.38
C GLU A 428 -1.99 -1.59 40.76
N TYR A 429 -2.92 -2.06 41.59
CA TYR A 429 -3.16 -1.60 42.97
C TYR A 429 -2.46 -2.49 44.01
N CYS A 430 -1.57 -3.37 43.56
CA CYS A 430 -0.78 -4.28 44.38
C CYS A 430 -1.60 -5.31 45.15
N ASN A 431 -2.74 -5.73 44.61
CA ASN A 431 -3.45 -6.90 45.07
C ASN A 431 -3.14 -8.08 44.15
N CYS A 432 -3.27 -9.28 44.71
CA CYS A 432 -3.14 -10.49 43.93
C CYS A 432 -4.38 -10.72 43.07
N GLU A 433 -4.18 -11.08 41.80
CA GLU A 433 -5.25 -11.42 40.87
C GLU A 433 -6.11 -12.57 41.39
N GLU A 434 -7.38 -12.64 40.96
CA GLU A 434 -8.31 -13.67 41.40
C GLU A 434 -7.79 -15.09 41.07
N GLY A 435 -7.89 -16.02 42.04
CA GLY A 435 -7.36 -17.38 41.92
C GLY A 435 -5.86 -17.51 42.26
N THR A 436 -5.27 -16.52 42.93
CA THR A 436 -3.88 -16.56 43.41
C THR A 436 -3.77 -16.38 44.92
N VAL A 437 -2.69 -16.89 45.50
CA VAL A 437 -2.39 -16.85 46.92
C VAL A 437 -1.26 -15.87 47.19
N PHE A 438 -1.48 -14.97 48.14
CA PHE A 438 -0.48 -14.03 48.61
C PHE A 438 0.55 -14.73 49.51
N VAL A 439 1.83 -14.67 49.13
CA VAL A 439 2.96 -15.22 49.92
C VAL A 439 4.15 -14.24 49.83
N ASP A 440 4.60 -13.71 50.97
CA ASP A 440 5.78 -12.83 51.08
C ASP A 440 5.80 -11.68 50.05
N HIS A 441 4.70 -10.93 49.93
CA HIS A 441 4.53 -9.83 48.98
C HIS A 441 4.58 -10.25 47.49
N ARG A 442 4.27 -11.51 47.18
CA ARG A 442 4.17 -12.07 45.83
C ARG A 442 2.88 -12.86 45.66
N CYS A 443 2.39 -12.94 44.43
CA CYS A 443 1.18 -13.66 44.09
C CYS A 443 1.53 -14.97 43.39
N LEU A 444 1.14 -16.10 43.98
CA LEU A 444 1.44 -17.45 43.50
C LEU A 444 0.15 -18.14 43.06
N SER A 445 0.23 -19.10 42.14
CA SER A 445 -0.89 -20.04 41.95
C SER A 445 -1.14 -20.83 43.24
N GLU A 446 -2.36 -21.30 43.45
CA GLU A 446 -2.70 -22.18 44.58
C GLU A 446 -1.82 -23.45 44.57
N GLU A 447 -1.54 -23.96 43.36
CA GLU A 447 -0.68 -25.13 43.14
C GLU A 447 0.78 -24.85 43.55
N CYS A 448 1.36 -23.72 43.12
CA CYS A 448 2.72 -23.33 43.50
C CYS A 448 2.85 -23.11 45.01
N ALA A 449 1.87 -22.42 45.61
CA ALA A 449 1.84 -22.17 47.06
C ALA A 449 1.76 -23.48 47.88
N SER A 450 1.09 -24.49 47.34
CA SER A 450 1.00 -25.84 47.94
C SER A 450 2.17 -26.77 47.59
N GLY A 451 3.13 -26.33 46.76
CA GLY A 451 4.32 -27.10 46.40
C GLY A 451 4.16 -28.02 45.18
N SER A 452 3.09 -27.85 44.40
CA SER A 452 2.82 -28.55 43.14
C SER A 452 3.06 -27.63 41.93
N ILE A 453 3.00 -28.19 40.71
CA ILE A 453 3.17 -27.44 39.46
C ILE A 453 1.78 -27.21 38.88
N GLY A 454 1.33 -25.95 38.85
CA GLY A 454 0.08 -25.56 38.21
C GLY A 454 0.20 -25.47 36.69
N ILE A 455 -0.92 -25.21 36.00
CA ILE A 455 -1.01 -25.13 34.53
C ILE A 455 -0.04 -24.09 33.93
N ASN A 456 0.29 -23.04 34.69
CA ASN A 456 1.11 -21.92 34.25
C ASN A 456 2.45 -21.80 35.01
N ASP A 457 2.83 -22.81 35.79
CA ASP A 457 4.08 -22.81 36.56
C ASP A 457 5.17 -23.61 35.80
N GLU A 458 6.42 -23.17 35.86
CA GLU A 458 7.53 -23.84 35.15
C GLU A 458 8.22 -24.91 35.98
N CYS A 459 8.13 -24.80 37.31
CA CYS A 459 8.82 -25.67 38.25
C CYS A 459 8.11 -25.73 39.61
N SER A 460 8.39 -26.77 40.39
CA SER A 460 7.85 -26.90 41.74
C SER A 460 8.58 -25.97 42.71
N ALA A 461 7.83 -25.35 43.62
CA ALA A 461 8.40 -24.50 44.66
C ALA A 461 9.50 -25.24 45.42
N LYS A 462 10.66 -24.58 45.63
CA LYS A 462 11.87 -25.11 46.30
C LYS A 462 12.70 -26.14 45.50
N SER A 463 12.36 -26.40 44.23
CA SER A 463 13.25 -27.17 43.35
C SER A 463 14.50 -26.37 42.95
N GLU A 464 15.60 -27.07 42.65
CA GLU A 464 16.85 -26.42 42.26
C GLU A 464 16.67 -25.62 40.95
N GLY A 465 17.18 -24.39 40.94
CA GLY A 465 17.03 -23.48 39.80
C GLY A 465 15.63 -22.88 39.65
N CYS A 466 14.71 -23.12 40.60
CA CYS A 466 13.38 -22.55 40.63
C CYS A 466 13.32 -21.32 41.57
N THR A 467 12.75 -20.22 41.08
CA THR A 467 12.51 -19.01 41.88
C THR A 467 11.35 -19.23 42.85
N PRO A 468 11.19 -18.38 43.89
CA PRO A 468 10.02 -18.42 44.78
C PRO A 468 8.67 -18.24 44.07
N THR A 469 8.66 -17.82 42.80
CA THR A 469 7.47 -17.66 41.95
C THR A 469 7.22 -18.85 41.03
N CYS A 470 7.81 -20.02 41.31
CA CYS A 470 7.69 -21.23 40.50
C CYS A 470 8.10 -21.08 39.03
N LYS A 471 9.13 -20.26 38.77
CA LYS A 471 9.76 -20.10 37.46
C LYS A 471 11.23 -20.51 37.45
N CYS A 472 11.74 -20.96 36.32
CA CYS A 472 13.16 -21.25 36.21
C CYS A 472 13.99 -19.95 36.23
N ASP A 473 15.05 -19.95 37.03
CA ASP A 473 15.96 -18.82 37.19
C ASP A 473 16.87 -18.68 35.97
N SER A 474 16.31 -18.06 34.93
CA SER A 474 17.01 -17.75 33.69
C SER A 474 18.24 -16.85 33.92
N SER A 475 18.24 -16.01 34.95
CA SER A 475 19.38 -15.16 35.30
C SER A 475 20.59 -15.97 35.78
N ARG A 476 20.35 -17.16 36.35
CA ARG A 476 21.38 -18.14 36.74
C ARG A 476 21.60 -19.23 35.69
N GLY A 477 21.05 -19.07 34.48
CA GLY A 477 21.24 -19.99 33.35
C GLY A 477 20.43 -21.28 33.44
N PHE A 478 19.27 -21.25 34.11
CA PHE A 478 18.34 -22.37 34.14
C PHE A 478 17.21 -22.20 33.12
N HIS A 479 16.75 -23.31 32.53
CA HIS A 479 15.60 -23.34 31.62
C HIS A 479 14.70 -24.54 31.89
N MET A 480 13.44 -24.45 31.46
CA MET A 480 12.43 -25.46 31.73
C MET A 480 12.62 -26.72 30.86
N SER A 481 12.63 -27.90 31.50
CA SER A 481 12.48 -29.21 30.86
C SER A 481 11.00 -29.58 30.68
N SER A 482 10.69 -30.48 29.74
CA SER A 482 9.33 -31.02 29.52
C SER A 482 8.74 -31.76 30.74
N SER A 483 9.54 -32.01 31.78
CA SER A 483 9.12 -32.63 33.04
C SER A 483 8.89 -31.64 34.19
N GLY A 484 8.91 -30.32 33.94
CA GLY A 484 8.73 -29.30 34.99
C GLY A 484 9.92 -29.17 35.96
N ILE A 485 11.13 -29.44 35.46
CA ILE A 485 12.39 -29.33 36.21
C ILE A 485 13.28 -28.31 35.51
N CYS A 486 13.89 -27.41 36.28
CA CYS A 486 14.83 -26.42 35.76
C CYS A 486 16.22 -27.03 35.54
N LEU A 487 16.71 -27.01 34.29
CA LEU A 487 18.01 -27.54 33.91
C LEU A 487 19.04 -26.41 33.73
N SER A 488 20.24 -26.60 34.29
CA SER A 488 21.35 -25.66 34.10
C SER A 488 22.03 -25.85 32.74
N ASN A 489 22.31 -24.74 32.07
CA ASN A 489 23.09 -24.70 30.83
C ASN A 489 24.56 -25.18 30.98
N LEU A 490 25.05 -25.37 32.21
CA LEU A 490 26.44 -25.75 32.51
C LEU A 490 26.68 -27.28 32.53
N CYS A 491 25.64 -28.11 32.39
CA CYS A 491 25.79 -29.57 32.46
C CYS A 491 26.00 -30.20 31.07
N GLY A 492 27.26 -30.43 30.67
CA GLY A 492 27.67 -31.08 29.41
C GLY A 492 27.98 -32.59 29.49
N PHE A 493 27.28 -33.35 30.34
CA PHE A 493 27.53 -34.79 30.57
C PHE A 493 26.29 -35.65 30.30
N VAL A 494 26.50 -36.90 29.88
CA VAL A 494 25.43 -37.92 29.76
C VAL A 494 25.59 -38.94 30.89
N THR A 495 24.48 -39.37 31.49
CA THR A 495 24.43 -40.39 32.54
C THR A 495 24.94 -41.73 32.03
N ASP A 496 25.82 -42.35 32.80
CA ASP A 496 26.38 -43.67 32.55
C ASP A 496 25.25 -44.73 32.54
N PRO A 497 25.04 -45.47 31.43
CA PRO A 497 23.98 -46.48 31.35
C PRO A 497 24.16 -47.65 32.33
N GLU A 498 25.35 -47.83 32.92
CA GLU A 498 25.60 -48.87 33.93
C GLU A 498 25.54 -48.34 35.38
N SER A 499 25.57 -47.02 35.60
CA SER A 499 25.43 -46.44 36.94
C SER A 499 24.62 -45.13 36.93
N LYS A 500 23.40 -45.18 37.49
CA LYS A 500 22.45 -44.05 37.52
C LYS A 500 22.96 -42.75 38.18
N ASN A 501 24.11 -42.80 38.87
CA ASN A 501 24.67 -41.68 39.62
C ASN A 501 26.07 -41.23 39.12
N SER A 502 26.54 -41.69 37.95
CA SER A 502 27.82 -41.24 37.38
C SER A 502 27.67 -40.65 35.96
N CYS A 503 28.57 -39.73 35.62
CA CYS A 503 28.59 -38.97 34.36
C CYS A 503 29.93 -39.20 33.63
N ILE A 504 29.89 -39.47 32.32
CA ILE A 504 31.09 -39.74 31.50
C ILE A 504 31.31 -38.66 30.42
N PRO A 505 32.54 -38.15 30.22
CA PRO A 505 32.86 -37.25 29.13
C PRO A 505 32.89 -38.00 27.79
N LYS A 506 32.31 -37.39 26.74
CA LYS A 506 32.16 -38.00 25.42
C LYS A 506 33.50 -38.02 24.66
N GLY A 507 34.37 -38.98 24.97
CA GLY A 507 35.65 -39.20 24.28
C GLY A 507 35.53 -40.20 23.13
N ILE A 508 35.93 -39.79 21.91
CA ILE A 508 35.99 -40.67 20.72
C ILE A 508 37.37 -41.34 20.69
N SER A 509 37.43 -42.66 20.49
CA SER A 509 38.68 -43.44 20.49
C SER A 509 39.58 -43.10 19.29
N ALA A 510 40.90 -43.12 19.52
CA ALA A 510 41.93 -42.68 18.58
C ALA A 510 41.97 -43.44 17.24
N GLU A 511 41.45 -44.66 17.19
CA GLU A 511 41.36 -45.45 15.95
C GLU A 511 40.27 -44.94 14.99
N ILE A 512 39.20 -44.33 15.53
CA ILE A 512 38.16 -43.66 14.73
C ILE A 512 38.71 -42.34 14.14
N ILE A 513 39.61 -41.66 14.87
CA ILE A 513 40.21 -40.39 14.45
C ILE A 513 41.06 -40.59 13.18
N ALA A 514 41.86 -41.66 13.09
CA ALA A 514 42.72 -41.91 11.93
C ALA A 514 41.90 -42.15 10.63
N VAL A 515 40.78 -42.86 10.73
CA VAL A 515 39.89 -43.13 9.58
C VAL A 515 39.11 -41.87 9.17
N ILE A 516 38.66 -41.07 10.14
CA ILE A 516 37.97 -39.79 9.89
C ILE A 516 38.92 -38.78 9.23
N VAL A 517 40.20 -38.74 9.61
CA VAL A 517 41.18 -37.80 9.04
C VAL A 517 41.44 -38.11 7.56
N VAL A 518 41.60 -39.38 7.18
CA VAL A 518 41.82 -39.77 5.78
C VAL A 518 40.57 -39.52 4.93
N LEU A 519 39.38 -39.92 5.40
CA LEU A 519 38.13 -39.66 4.68
C LEU A 519 37.80 -38.16 4.59
N SER A 520 38.05 -37.38 5.66
CA SER A 520 37.84 -35.92 5.66
C SER A 520 38.82 -35.19 4.74
N SER A 521 40.04 -35.70 4.55
CA SER A 521 41.00 -35.07 3.63
C SER A 521 40.57 -35.18 2.17
N VAL A 522 40.05 -36.34 1.76
CA VAL A 522 39.54 -36.56 0.39
C VAL A 522 38.23 -35.80 0.18
N PHE A 523 37.31 -35.84 1.16
CA PHE A 523 36.04 -35.13 1.09
C PHE A 523 36.23 -33.60 1.15
N GLY A 524 37.18 -33.12 1.96
CA GLY A 524 37.55 -31.72 2.06
C GLY A 524 38.13 -31.17 0.76
N LEU A 525 38.93 -31.96 0.05
CA LEU A 525 39.45 -31.58 -1.27
C LEU A 525 38.32 -31.48 -2.31
N ALA A 526 37.41 -32.46 -2.33
CA ALA A 526 36.26 -32.45 -3.23
C ALA A 526 35.29 -31.29 -2.92
N PHE A 527 35.06 -31.00 -1.63
CA PHE A 527 34.25 -29.87 -1.18
C PHE A 527 34.90 -28.52 -1.51
N LEU A 528 36.22 -28.39 -1.36
CA LEU A 528 36.93 -27.17 -1.76
C LEU A 528 36.79 -26.92 -3.26
N ILE A 529 36.93 -27.94 -4.10
CA ILE A 529 36.78 -27.83 -5.55
C ILE A 529 35.35 -27.39 -5.91
N THR A 530 34.33 -28.06 -5.36
CA THR A 530 32.93 -27.67 -5.62
C THR A 530 32.61 -26.28 -5.08
N LEU A 531 33.11 -25.91 -3.90
CA LEU A 531 32.96 -24.57 -3.34
C LEU A 531 33.62 -23.51 -4.22
N THR A 532 34.81 -23.75 -4.76
CA THR A 532 35.44 -22.82 -5.72
C THR A 532 34.66 -22.67 -7.02
N ILE A 533 34.08 -23.76 -7.54
CA ILE A 533 33.22 -23.71 -8.73
C ILE A 533 31.94 -22.90 -8.43
N LEU A 534 31.33 -23.14 -7.27
CA LEU A 534 30.12 -22.44 -6.83
C LEU A 534 30.40 -20.95 -6.58
N LEU A 535 31.52 -20.62 -5.92
CA LEU A 535 32.01 -19.26 -5.75
C LEU A 535 32.31 -18.60 -7.09
N PHE A 536 32.89 -19.30 -8.05
CA PHE A 536 33.12 -18.78 -9.40
C PHE A 536 31.80 -18.41 -10.09
N PHE A 537 30.76 -19.24 -9.98
CA PHE A 537 29.43 -18.94 -10.52
C PHE A 537 28.72 -17.80 -9.77
N VAL A 538 28.88 -17.71 -8.45
CA VAL A 538 28.32 -16.61 -7.63
C VAL A 538 29.03 -15.28 -7.91
N ILE A 539 30.35 -15.29 -8.13
CA ILE A 539 31.14 -14.09 -8.48
C ILE A 539 30.85 -13.63 -9.92
N GLN A 540 30.53 -14.57 -10.84
CA GLN A 540 30.08 -14.24 -12.19
C GLN A 540 28.67 -13.63 -12.24
N TYR A 541 27.87 -13.76 -11.16
CA TYR A 541 26.62 -13.02 -11.02
C TYR A 541 26.95 -11.54 -10.83
N LYS A 542 27.06 -10.81 -11.93
CA LYS A 542 27.07 -9.35 -11.92
C LYS A 542 25.78 -8.90 -11.26
N LYS A 543 25.85 -8.54 -9.98
CA LYS A 543 24.84 -7.70 -9.35
C LYS A 543 24.80 -6.42 -10.18
N THR A 544 23.66 -6.20 -10.84
CA THR A 544 23.37 -4.92 -11.45
C THR A 544 23.33 -3.90 -10.32
N ASP A 545 24.30 -3.00 -10.29
CA ASP A 545 24.35 -1.95 -9.29
C ASP A 545 23.20 -0.98 -9.52
N ILE A 546 22.24 -0.95 -8.58
CA ILE A 546 21.05 -0.08 -8.67
C ILE A 546 21.48 1.40 -8.65
N GLU A 547 22.62 1.72 -8.04
CA GLU A 547 23.15 3.09 -8.02
C GLU A 547 23.54 3.59 -9.41
N LEU A 548 23.87 2.70 -10.35
CA LEU A 548 24.11 3.08 -11.75
C LEU A 548 22.88 3.72 -12.39
N PHE A 549 21.67 3.24 -12.04
CA PHE A 549 20.41 3.75 -12.60
C PHE A 549 19.95 5.05 -11.94
N LYS A 550 20.54 5.40 -10.79
CA LYS A 550 20.33 6.69 -10.12
C LYS A 550 21.25 7.79 -10.66
N GLN A 551 22.30 7.43 -11.41
CA GLN A 551 23.15 8.39 -12.09
C GLN A 551 22.48 8.98 -13.34
N GLN A 552 22.70 10.28 -13.52
CA GLN A 552 22.16 11.01 -14.65
C GLN A 552 22.81 10.57 -15.96
N GLN A 553 21.98 10.33 -16.98
CA GLN A 553 22.45 9.94 -18.29
C GLN A 553 23.02 11.12 -19.09
N PRO A 554 23.98 10.88 -20.00
CA PRO A 554 24.57 11.93 -20.82
C PRO A 554 23.51 12.67 -21.63
N THR A 555 23.68 13.99 -21.76
CA THR A 555 22.75 14.83 -22.53
C THR A 555 23.02 14.68 -24.02
N TYR A 556 21.97 14.48 -24.83
CA TYR A 556 22.08 14.49 -26.29
C TYR A 556 21.45 15.74 -26.86
N HIS A 557 22.18 16.45 -27.73
CA HIS A 557 21.70 17.67 -28.38
C HIS A 557 20.36 17.40 -29.10
N PHE A 558 19.30 18.09 -28.67
CA PHE A 558 17.92 17.86 -29.11
C PHE A 558 17.65 18.51 -30.46
N TYR A 559 18.23 17.94 -31.52
CA TYR A 559 18.11 18.48 -32.87
C TYR A 559 16.79 18.06 -33.54
N ILE A 560 15.82 18.97 -33.56
CA ILE A 560 14.51 18.75 -34.20
C ILE A 560 14.30 19.52 -35.51
N THR A 561 15.24 20.36 -35.92
CA THR A 561 15.12 21.18 -37.13
C THR A 561 14.95 20.31 -38.38
N GLY A 562 13.80 20.43 -39.05
CA GLY A 562 13.45 19.61 -40.23
C GLY A 562 13.12 18.15 -39.89
N SER A 563 12.70 17.88 -38.65
CA SER A 563 12.02 16.64 -38.25
C SER A 563 10.52 16.88 -38.13
N LEU A 564 9.70 15.84 -38.23
CA LEU A 564 8.24 15.94 -38.09
C LEU A 564 7.79 15.38 -36.75
N ASN A 565 6.88 16.08 -36.06
CA ASN A 565 6.22 15.53 -34.88
C ASN A 565 5.23 14.46 -35.32
N LYS A 566 5.53 13.20 -35.04
CA LYS A 566 4.73 12.05 -35.51
C LYS A 566 4.66 10.99 -34.42
N THR A 567 3.45 10.57 -34.07
CA THR A 567 3.22 9.46 -33.14
C THR A 567 3.75 8.13 -33.70
N PRO A 568 4.13 7.16 -32.85
CA PRO A 568 4.48 5.81 -33.30
C PRO A 568 3.31 5.16 -34.03
N SER A 569 3.51 4.74 -35.28
CA SER A 569 2.51 4.04 -36.07
C SER A 569 3.16 3.26 -37.21
N VAL A 570 2.41 2.28 -37.75
CA VAL A 570 2.87 1.52 -38.93
C VAL A 570 3.10 2.44 -40.13
N GLU A 571 2.28 3.47 -40.30
CA GLU A 571 2.41 4.48 -41.36
C GLU A 571 3.70 5.29 -41.23
N ASN A 572 4.03 5.68 -39.99
CA ASN A 572 5.26 6.40 -39.67
C ASN A 572 6.49 5.48 -39.65
N ARG A 573 6.29 4.17 -39.85
CA ARG A 573 7.32 3.14 -39.99
C ARG A 573 8.10 2.82 -38.70
N TYR A 574 7.53 3.12 -37.55
CA TYR A 574 8.07 2.70 -36.26
C TYR A 574 6.96 2.56 -35.21
N LEU A 575 7.16 1.64 -34.25
CA LEU A 575 6.28 1.47 -33.10
C LEU A 575 7.09 1.59 -31.81
N ILE A 576 6.48 2.22 -30.81
CA ILE A 576 6.98 2.38 -29.45
C ILE A 576 5.75 2.23 -28.55
N ASP A 577 5.78 1.29 -27.60
CA ASP A 577 4.66 1.01 -26.69
C ASP A 577 5.22 0.58 -25.32
N PRO A 578 4.76 1.14 -24.18
CA PRO A 578 3.78 2.20 -24.06
C PRO A 578 4.37 3.61 -24.33
N ILE A 579 3.53 4.53 -24.84
CA ILE A 579 3.86 5.97 -24.95
C ILE A 579 3.52 6.76 -23.68
N THR A 580 2.71 6.17 -22.80
CA THR A 580 2.37 6.72 -21.49
C THR A 580 3.04 5.87 -20.43
N LEU A 581 3.88 6.47 -19.60
CA LEU A 581 4.68 5.76 -18.60
C LEU A 581 4.06 5.98 -17.21
N ASP A 582 3.55 4.89 -16.61
CA ASP A 582 2.91 4.84 -15.30
C ASP A 582 3.75 4.10 -14.25
N PHE A 583 4.86 3.47 -14.66
CA PHE A 583 5.77 2.71 -13.81
C PHE A 583 5.09 1.65 -12.92
N GLY A 584 3.95 1.10 -13.39
CA GLY A 584 3.24 -0.01 -12.72
C GLY A 584 2.31 0.40 -11.57
N LYS A 585 2.09 1.70 -11.33
CA LYS A 585 1.14 2.21 -10.33
C LYS A 585 0.20 3.24 -10.96
N GLY A 586 -0.99 2.79 -11.34
CA GLY A 586 -1.99 3.64 -12.00
C GLY A 586 -2.65 4.70 -11.10
N THR A 587 -2.65 4.51 -9.78
CA THR A 587 -3.37 5.38 -8.82
C THR A 587 -2.59 5.73 -7.55
N GLU A 588 -1.45 5.09 -7.32
CA GLU A 588 -0.63 5.32 -6.13
C GLU A 588 0.55 6.23 -6.49
N ALA A 589 0.77 7.26 -5.68
CA ALA A 589 1.91 8.15 -5.84
C ALA A 589 3.23 7.37 -5.60
N THR A 590 4.23 7.61 -6.44
CA THR A 590 5.55 6.99 -6.33
C THR A 590 6.30 7.59 -5.15
N ALA A 591 6.73 6.75 -4.20
CA ALA A 591 7.47 7.18 -3.03
C ALA A 591 8.78 7.92 -3.40
N ILE A 592 9.20 8.86 -2.55
CA ILE A 592 10.48 9.55 -2.73
C ILE A 592 11.63 8.58 -2.40
N MET A 593 12.75 8.74 -3.11
CA MET A 593 13.93 7.85 -3.14
C MET A 593 13.68 6.45 -3.74
N ASP A 594 12.48 6.18 -4.21
CA ASP A 594 12.11 4.90 -4.82
C ASP A 594 12.49 4.87 -6.30
N THR A 595 13.16 3.80 -6.73
CA THR A 595 13.53 3.58 -8.13
C THR A 595 12.56 2.58 -8.75
N ARG A 596 11.70 3.07 -9.65
CA ARG A 596 10.74 2.26 -10.40
C ARG A 596 11.22 2.01 -11.82
N PHE A 597 10.64 1.02 -12.49
CA PHE A 597 10.99 0.72 -13.87
C PHE A 597 9.78 0.36 -14.72
N GLN A 598 9.87 0.63 -16.02
CA GLN A 598 8.87 0.25 -17.01
C GLN A 598 9.53 -0.21 -18.29
N ARG A 599 9.01 -1.28 -18.88
CA ARG A 599 9.51 -1.83 -20.14
C ARG A 599 8.84 -1.11 -21.32
N ILE A 600 9.63 -0.81 -22.34
CA ILE A 600 9.17 -0.13 -23.56
C ILE A 600 9.60 -0.98 -24.75
N ASP A 601 8.64 -1.37 -25.57
CA ASP A 601 8.82 -2.20 -26.75
C ASP A 601 8.97 -1.33 -28.01
N LEU A 602 10.04 -1.57 -28.74
CA LEU A 602 10.43 -0.80 -29.93
C LEU A 602 10.43 -1.69 -31.16
N ARG A 603 9.85 -1.23 -32.27
CA ARG A 603 9.85 -1.97 -33.54
C ARG A 603 10.15 -1.09 -34.74
N ASN A 604 11.07 -1.54 -35.58
CA ASN A 604 11.43 -0.89 -36.84
C ASN A 604 10.60 -1.45 -38.01
N MET A 605 9.70 -0.63 -38.56
CA MET A 605 8.80 -1.00 -39.66
C MET A 605 9.26 -0.42 -41.02
N SER A 606 10.47 0.14 -41.10
CA SER A 606 10.97 0.83 -42.31
C SER A 606 11.37 -0.08 -43.48
N LYS A 607 11.20 -1.40 -43.33
CA LYS A 607 11.50 -2.49 -44.28
C LYS A 607 12.96 -2.66 -44.71
N ASN A 608 13.70 -1.57 -44.97
CA ASN A 608 15.06 -1.60 -45.50
C ASN A 608 16.02 -0.58 -44.89
N LYS A 609 15.64 0.14 -43.82
CA LYS A 609 16.49 1.15 -43.17
C LYS A 609 16.74 0.80 -41.72
N TYR A 610 17.90 1.18 -41.21
CA TYR A 610 18.14 1.19 -39.79
C TYR A 610 17.36 2.33 -39.15
N MET A 611 16.89 2.08 -37.93
CA MET A 611 16.19 3.06 -37.11
C MET A 611 17.03 3.29 -35.87
N MET A 612 17.34 4.55 -35.57
CA MET A 612 17.93 4.96 -34.30
C MET A 612 16.91 5.74 -33.50
N ILE A 613 16.79 5.44 -32.21
CA ILE A 613 16.00 6.20 -31.24
C ILE A 613 16.96 6.74 -30.19
N ILE A 614 16.85 8.04 -29.88
CA ILE A 614 17.56 8.70 -28.78
C ILE A 614 16.51 9.18 -27.78
N PHE A 615 16.62 8.75 -26.53
CA PHE A 615 15.79 9.23 -25.42
C PHE A 615 16.46 10.44 -24.75
N HIS A 616 15.81 11.60 -24.82
CA HIS A 616 16.34 12.85 -24.29
C HIS A 616 15.84 13.02 -22.85
N THR A 617 16.64 12.56 -21.90
CA THR A 617 16.32 12.59 -20.47
C THR A 617 16.44 14.02 -19.93
N PRO A 618 15.46 14.51 -19.16
CA PRO A 618 15.56 15.81 -18.50
C PRO A 618 16.71 15.80 -17.48
N ASN A 619 17.45 16.90 -17.43
CA ASN A 619 18.47 17.12 -16.40
C ASN A 619 17.83 17.87 -15.22
N SER A 620 17.52 17.17 -14.14
CA SER A 620 16.95 17.75 -12.93
C SER A 620 17.56 17.10 -11.68
N PRO A 621 17.83 17.88 -10.61
CA PRO A 621 18.17 17.31 -9.31
C PRO A 621 16.97 16.66 -8.61
N LYS A 622 15.73 16.95 -9.05
CA LYS A 622 14.48 16.51 -8.42
C LYS A 622 14.10 15.07 -8.77
N TYR A 623 14.51 14.60 -9.94
CA TYR A 623 14.19 13.28 -10.46
C TYR A 623 15.20 12.85 -11.51
N ASN A 624 15.37 11.55 -11.69
CA ASN A 624 16.19 10.97 -12.74
C ASN A 624 15.42 9.92 -13.53
N PHE A 625 15.46 10.05 -14.86
CA PHE A 625 14.98 9.04 -15.80
C PHE A 625 16.18 8.41 -16.50
N HIS A 626 16.33 7.10 -16.40
CA HIS A 626 17.44 6.35 -16.96
C HIS A 626 16.94 5.28 -17.92
N PHE A 627 17.25 5.42 -19.22
CA PHE A 627 16.86 4.45 -20.24
C PHE A 627 18.00 3.47 -20.51
N ASP A 628 17.75 2.16 -20.41
CA ASP A 628 18.73 1.12 -20.70
C ASP A 628 18.35 0.31 -21.96
N PRO A 629 19.06 0.51 -23.10
CA PRO A 629 20.03 1.58 -23.38
C PRO A 629 19.35 2.89 -23.86
N GLN A 630 20.00 4.04 -23.59
CA GLN A 630 19.50 5.39 -23.94
C GLN A 630 19.47 5.67 -25.45
N VAL A 631 20.37 5.01 -26.21
CA VAL A 631 20.39 5.07 -27.67
C VAL A 631 20.23 3.66 -28.22
N VAL A 632 19.20 3.47 -29.03
CA VAL A 632 18.85 2.17 -29.58
C VAL A 632 18.93 2.21 -31.09
N ILE A 633 19.72 1.33 -31.69
CA ILE A 633 19.72 1.12 -33.14
C ILE A 633 19.11 -0.24 -33.47
N ILE A 634 18.06 -0.21 -34.28
CA ILE A 634 17.23 -1.36 -34.64
C ILE A 634 17.35 -1.62 -36.15
N ARG A 635 17.66 -2.86 -36.51
CA ARG A 635 17.76 -3.28 -37.92
C ARG A 635 16.37 -3.32 -38.56
N PRO A 636 16.24 -3.10 -39.88
CA PRO A 636 14.96 -3.34 -40.54
C PRO A 636 14.56 -4.81 -40.39
N ARG A 637 13.25 -5.08 -40.22
CA ARG A 637 12.68 -6.43 -40.09
C ARG A 637 13.21 -7.25 -38.90
N SER A 638 13.86 -6.63 -37.92
CA SER A 638 14.10 -7.30 -36.65
C SER A 638 12.77 -7.45 -35.88
N GLY A 639 12.70 -8.43 -34.99
CA GLY A 639 11.62 -8.51 -34.01
C GLY A 639 11.57 -7.29 -33.10
N THR A 640 10.61 -7.32 -32.17
CA THR A 640 10.49 -6.31 -31.11
C THR A 640 11.76 -6.28 -30.26
N ARG A 641 12.25 -5.08 -29.97
CA ARG A 641 13.35 -4.85 -29.04
C ARG A 641 12.80 -4.14 -27.82
N THR A 642 12.87 -4.80 -26.67
CA THR A 642 12.49 -4.20 -25.40
C THR A 642 13.66 -3.44 -24.78
N ILE A 643 13.36 -2.30 -24.20
CA ILE A 643 14.25 -1.52 -23.35
C ILE A 643 13.57 -1.26 -22.00
N THR A 644 14.32 -0.77 -21.03
CA THR A 644 13.78 -0.43 -19.70
C THR A 644 14.03 1.03 -19.41
N CYS A 645 13.00 1.75 -18.96
CA CYS A 645 13.12 3.08 -18.38
C CYS A 645 13.03 2.96 -16.86
N TYR A 646 14.04 3.43 -16.15
CA TYR A 646 14.06 3.56 -14.69
C TYR A 646 13.74 5.01 -14.32
N MET A 647 12.93 5.20 -13.29
CA MET A 647 12.61 6.51 -12.73
C MET A 647 12.95 6.49 -11.25
N THR A 648 13.71 7.49 -10.80
CA THR A 648 13.96 7.75 -9.38
C THR A 648 13.53 9.17 -9.08
N ILE A 649 12.77 9.38 -8.01
CA ILE A 649 12.30 10.70 -7.60
C ILE A 649 13.00 11.06 -6.29
N TYR A 650 13.64 12.23 -6.22
CA TYR A 650 14.43 12.65 -5.06
C TYR A 650 13.68 13.61 -4.12
N CYS A 651 12.63 14.29 -4.62
CA CYS A 651 11.79 15.18 -3.81
C CYS A 651 10.37 15.29 -4.39
N THR A 652 9.46 15.95 -3.66
CA THR A 652 8.11 16.24 -4.15
C THR A 652 8.21 17.05 -5.45
N THR A 653 7.51 16.60 -6.50
CA THR A 653 7.52 17.31 -7.78
C THR A 653 6.33 16.91 -8.66
N LYS A 654 5.89 17.82 -9.53
CA LYS A 654 4.80 17.56 -10.48
C LYS A 654 5.32 16.72 -11.65
N LEU A 655 5.07 15.41 -11.60
CA LEU A 655 5.45 14.46 -12.65
C LEU A 655 4.33 14.17 -13.64
N ARG A 656 3.07 14.10 -13.19
CA ARG A 656 1.95 13.76 -14.07
C ARG A 656 1.78 14.81 -15.18
N GLY A 657 1.71 14.32 -16.42
CA GLY A 657 1.66 15.12 -17.63
C GLY A 657 3.03 15.58 -18.14
N MET A 658 4.14 15.28 -17.43
CA MET A 658 5.49 15.57 -17.91
C MET A 658 5.77 14.83 -19.21
N LYS A 659 6.48 15.50 -20.13
CA LYS A 659 6.82 14.96 -21.44
C LYS A 659 8.31 14.70 -21.55
N ILE A 660 8.69 13.44 -21.78
CA ILE A 660 10.09 13.08 -22.07
C ILE A 660 10.26 12.94 -23.58
N PRO A 661 11.02 13.84 -24.23
CA PRO A 661 11.17 13.81 -25.68
C PRO A 661 12.06 12.65 -26.15
N TYR A 662 11.77 12.15 -27.33
CA TYR A 662 12.65 11.23 -28.06
C TYR A 662 12.71 11.61 -29.54
N THR A 663 13.83 11.29 -30.19
CA THR A 663 14.02 11.49 -31.63
C THR A 663 14.25 10.16 -32.34
N VAL A 664 13.73 10.05 -33.56
CA VAL A 664 13.80 8.84 -34.39
C VAL A 664 14.44 9.18 -35.73
N TRP A 665 15.48 8.43 -36.10
CA TRP A 665 16.31 8.68 -37.28
C TRP A 665 16.37 7.45 -38.17
N PHE A 666 16.11 7.63 -39.47
CA PHE A 666 16.20 6.54 -40.45
C PHE A 666 17.35 6.76 -41.44
N SER A 667 18.25 5.78 -41.51
CA SER A 667 19.34 5.75 -42.49
C SER A 667 19.55 4.35 -43.05
N GLN A 668 20.11 4.27 -44.25
CA GLN A 668 20.59 2.99 -44.82
C GLN A 668 21.91 2.54 -44.15
N SER A 669 22.66 3.47 -43.56
CA SER A 669 23.96 3.22 -42.95
C SER A 669 23.87 3.22 -41.42
N ARG A 670 24.12 2.05 -40.81
CA ARG A 670 24.28 1.95 -39.34
C ARG A 670 25.45 2.79 -38.84
N ARG A 671 26.52 2.88 -39.63
CA ARG A 671 27.71 3.67 -39.30
C ARG A 671 27.38 5.15 -39.17
N THR A 672 26.60 5.71 -40.09
CA THR A 672 26.16 7.10 -40.00
C THR A 672 25.36 7.34 -38.72
N LEU A 673 24.45 6.44 -38.34
CA LEU A 673 23.67 6.59 -37.12
C LEU A 673 24.55 6.57 -35.86
N ASN A 674 25.56 5.69 -35.80
CA ASN A 674 26.54 5.68 -34.71
C ASN A 674 27.37 6.98 -34.66
N GLU A 675 27.85 7.46 -35.81
CA GLU A 675 28.60 8.73 -35.90
C GLU A 675 27.72 9.91 -35.46
N LEU A 676 26.44 9.90 -35.84
CA LEU A 676 25.47 10.92 -35.44
C LEU A 676 25.16 10.86 -33.94
N SER A 677 25.00 9.68 -33.34
CA SER A 677 24.83 9.57 -31.88
C SER A 677 26.06 10.08 -31.13
N MET A 678 27.27 9.78 -31.60
CA MET A 678 28.50 10.29 -30.98
C MET A 678 28.63 11.81 -31.14
N LEU A 679 28.24 12.37 -32.29
CA LEU A 679 28.30 13.80 -32.53
C LEU A 679 27.35 14.58 -31.60
N LEU A 680 26.19 14.01 -31.27
CA LEU A 680 25.16 14.62 -30.43
C LEU A 680 25.37 14.42 -28.92
N LYS A 681 26.16 13.41 -28.53
CA LYS A 681 26.38 13.05 -27.12
C LYS A 681 27.17 14.15 -26.38
N ASP A 682 26.79 14.39 -25.13
CA ASP A 682 27.38 15.36 -24.21
C ASP A 682 27.37 16.79 -24.78
N LYS A 683 26.26 17.16 -25.42
CA LYS A 683 26.07 18.50 -26.01
C LYS A 683 24.68 19.03 -25.73
N ASN A 684 24.61 20.28 -25.29
CA ASN A 684 23.38 21.05 -25.16
C ASN A 684 23.26 22.08 -26.31
N PHE A 685 22.35 23.06 -26.20
CA PHE A 685 22.20 24.11 -27.21
C PHE A 685 23.34 25.14 -27.17
N ASP A 686 23.93 25.40 -26.00
CA ASP A 686 24.97 26.40 -25.79
C ASP A 686 26.34 25.93 -26.26
N GLU A 687 26.60 24.61 -26.20
CA GLU A 687 27.85 23.97 -26.62
C GLU A 687 27.90 23.61 -28.11
N TRP A 688 26.81 23.87 -28.85
CA TRP A 688 26.71 23.50 -30.26
C TRP A 688 27.44 24.49 -31.17
N THR A 689 28.54 24.07 -31.80
CA THR A 689 29.39 24.95 -32.62
C THR A 689 29.07 24.89 -34.11
N ASN A 690 29.48 25.92 -34.86
CA ASN A 690 29.35 25.96 -36.33
C ASN A 690 30.08 24.81 -37.05
N GLU A 691 31.19 24.31 -36.51
CA GLU A 691 31.90 23.16 -37.07
C GLU A 691 31.11 21.87 -36.91
N GLN A 692 30.49 21.69 -35.73
CA GLN A 692 29.62 20.56 -35.44
C GLN A 692 28.37 20.60 -36.31
N GLN A 693 27.80 21.80 -36.53
CA GLN A 693 26.69 22.00 -37.47
C GLN A 693 27.05 21.55 -38.90
N LYS A 694 28.23 21.95 -39.41
CA LYS A 694 28.72 21.50 -40.73
C LYS A 694 28.93 19.99 -40.79
N HIS A 695 29.47 19.38 -39.72
CA HIS A 695 29.63 17.92 -39.62
C HIS A 695 28.26 17.23 -39.63
N PHE A 696 27.32 17.74 -38.86
CA PHE A 696 25.96 17.25 -38.77
C PHE A 696 25.24 17.30 -40.12
N GLU A 697 25.37 18.40 -40.87
CA GLU A 697 24.80 18.55 -42.22
C GLU A 697 25.36 17.51 -43.18
N LYS A 698 26.67 17.20 -43.09
CA LYS A 698 27.29 16.14 -43.90
C LYS A 698 26.70 14.76 -43.58
N LEU A 699 26.52 14.42 -42.30
CA LEU A 699 25.93 13.14 -41.87
C LEU A 699 24.43 13.07 -42.23
N SER A 700 23.70 14.17 -42.02
CA SER A 700 22.25 14.28 -42.25
C SER A 700 21.85 14.09 -43.70
N LYS A 701 22.73 14.33 -44.68
CA LYS A 701 22.47 14.00 -46.10
C LYS A 701 22.10 12.53 -46.32
N THR A 702 22.56 11.63 -45.46
CA THR A 702 22.25 10.19 -45.53
C THR A 702 21.11 9.75 -44.59
N VAL A 703 20.54 10.69 -43.84
CA VAL A 703 19.35 10.50 -43.02
C VAL A 703 18.13 10.89 -43.83
N LEU A 704 17.27 9.91 -44.13
CA LEU A 704 16.16 10.09 -45.06
C LEU A 704 14.89 10.64 -44.39
N LYS A 705 14.69 10.28 -43.12
CA LYS A 705 13.53 10.70 -42.34
C LYS A 705 13.94 10.91 -40.88
N ARG A 706 13.37 11.94 -40.28
CA ARG A 706 13.55 12.30 -38.88
C ARG A 706 12.19 12.59 -38.27
N PHE A 707 11.91 11.95 -37.15
CA PHE A 707 10.72 12.22 -36.36
C PHE A 707 11.13 12.60 -34.95
N HIS A 708 10.25 13.31 -34.27
CA HIS A 708 10.32 13.48 -32.83
C HIS A 708 8.93 13.27 -32.26
N HIS A 709 8.89 12.84 -31.00
CA HIS A 709 7.67 12.75 -30.22
C HIS A 709 8.05 12.68 -28.73
N TYR A 710 7.10 12.38 -27.85
CA TYR A 710 7.33 12.34 -26.41
C TYR A 710 6.65 11.15 -25.74
N PHE A 711 7.22 10.69 -24.63
CA PHE A 711 6.49 9.92 -23.63
C PHE A 711 5.72 10.87 -22.73
N THR A 712 4.56 10.45 -22.23
CA THR A 712 3.82 11.21 -21.21
C THR A 712 3.87 10.44 -19.89
N ILE A 713 4.33 11.08 -18.83
CA ILE A 713 4.37 10.48 -17.49
C ILE A 713 2.97 10.60 -16.87
N SER A 714 2.41 9.49 -16.36
CA SER A 714 1.08 9.47 -15.73
C SER A 714 1.09 9.14 -14.24
N THR A 715 2.27 8.96 -13.64
CA THR A 715 2.45 8.76 -12.20
C THR A 715 2.63 10.10 -11.47
N ASP A 716 2.18 10.16 -10.21
CA ASP A 716 2.41 11.28 -9.31
C ASP A 716 3.60 10.98 -8.39
N ALA A 717 4.34 12.01 -7.98
CA ALA A 717 5.29 11.87 -6.88
C ALA A 717 4.53 11.88 -5.55
N ALA A 718 4.94 11.03 -4.61
CA ALA A 718 4.45 11.09 -3.25
C ALA A 718 4.91 12.39 -2.60
N SER A 719 4.04 12.98 -1.80
CA SER A 719 4.32 14.24 -1.14
C SER A 719 5.32 14.04 0.01
N SER A 720 6.56 14.49 -0.16
CA SER A 720 7.66 14.48 0.80
C SER A 720 7.78 15.78 1.60
N THR A 721 8.48 15.69 2.73
CA THR A 721 8.84 16.77 3.66
C THR A 721 10.16 17.46 3.28
N HIS A 722 10.84 17.03 2.22
CA HIS A 722 11.91 17.81 1.60
C HIS A 722 11.29 19.00 0.89
N ILE A 723 11.09 20.07 1.65
CA ILE A 723 10.74 21.38 1.14
C ILE A 723 11.90 21.82 0.24
N ASP A 724 11.65 21.88 -1.06
CA ASP A 724 12.63 22.44 -1.96
C ASP A 724 12.59 23.97 -1.84
N MET A 725 13.75 24.61 -1.93
CA MET A 725 13.85 26.05 -1.69
C MET A 725 13.06 26.89 -2.70
N ASP A 726 12.72 26.32 -3.86
CA ASP A 726 11.86 26.92 -4.86
C ASP A 726 10.36 26.76 -4.57
N GLU A 727 9.97 25.94 -3.60
CA GLU A 727 8.60 25.82 -3.08
C GLU A 727 8.33 26.81 -1.93
N LEU A 728 9.38 27.43 -1.38
CA LEU A 728 9.25 28.49 -0.38
C LEU A 728 9.32 29.85 -1.08
N ASN A 729 8.20 30.57 -1.11
CA ASN A 729 8.21 31.98 -1.48
C ASN A 729 8.78 32.79 -0.29
N MET A 730 10.11 32.75 -0.14
CA MET A 730 10.83 33.44 0.93
C MET A 730 11.08 34.89 0.55
N SER A 731 10.91 35.78 1.53
CA SER A 731 11.37 37.15 1.45
C SER A 731 12.88 37.19 1.22
N ASP A 732 13.35 37.92 0.21
CA ASP A 732 14.78 38.17 -0.03
C ASP A 732 15.47 38.90 1.14
N LYS A 733 14.68 39.55 2.00
CA LYS A 733 15.16 40.29 3.17
C LYS A 733 14.82 39.55 4.47
N PRO A 734 15.78 39.34 5.37
CA PRO A 734 15.51 38.72 6.67
C PRO A 734 14.70 39.66 7.55
N ILE A 735 13.75 39.10 8.29
CA ILE A 735 12.92 39.81 9.26
C ILE A 735 13.64 40.05 10.60
N ALA A 736 14.70 39.28 10.88
CA ALA A 736 15.59 39.50 12.00
C ALA A 736 16.99 38.95 11.69
N GLU A 737 18.03 39.66 12.11
CA GLU A 737 19.42 39.19 12.06
C GLU A 737 20.04 39.32 13.46
N GLY A 738 20.62 38.22 13.96
CA GLY A 738 21.35 38.20 15.23
C GLY A 738 22.66 37.44 15.10
N ALA A 739 23.46 37.42 16.17
CA ALA A 739 24.77 36.76 16.20
C ALA A 739 24.73 35.24 15.90
N MET A 740 23.56 34.62 16.02
CA MET A 740 23.32 33.18 15.82
C MET A 740 22.56 32.86 14.52
N GLY A 741 22.28 33.86 13.65
CA GLY A 741 21.68 33.61 12.34
C GLY A 741 20.72 34.69 11.84
N ARG A 742 20.21 34.47 10.62
CA ARG A 742 19.23 35.31 9.94
C ARG A 742 17.90 34.56 9.84
N VAL A 743 16.81 35.23 10.20
CA VAL A 743 15.45 34.69 10.12
C VAL A 743 14.75 35.33 8.94
N TYR A 744 14.21 34.51 8.03
CA TYR A 744 13.45 34.95 6.87
C TYR A 744 11.98 34.57 7.03
N MET A 745 11.08 35.39 6.47
CA MET A 745 9.66 35.07 6.40
C MET A 745 9.36 34.47 5.03
N GLY A 746 8.65 33.35 4.98
CA GLY A 746 8.24 32.71 3.73
C GLY A 746 6.85 32.11 3.84
N SER A 747 6.19 31.96 2.71
CA SER A 747 4.94 31.20 2.57
C SER A 747 5.17 29.98 1.69
N TYR A 748 4.55 28.86 2.07
CA TYR A 748 4.41 27.68 1.22
C TYR A 748 3.05 27.76 0.51
#